data_AF-A0A1F8U269-F1
#
_entry.id   AF-A0A1F8U269-F1
#
_cell.length_a   1.000
_cell.length_b   1.000
_cell.length_c   1.000
_cell.angle_alpha   90.00
_cell.angle_beta   90.00
_cell.angle_gamma   90.00
#
_symmetry.space_group_name_H-M   'P 1'
#
loop_
_entity.id
_entity.type
_entity.pdbx_description
1 polymer ?
#
loop_
_entity_poly.entity_id
_entity_poly.type
_entity_poly.pdbx_seq_one_letter_code
_entity_poly.pdbx_strand_id
1 'polypeptide(L)'
;MSPLTARLADVLPSELQHEVDLVLPTLVMPDLSAEQQQDLKLLLAVSPFLSRVMQQQPELIVVLLNKELLAKALTHQNPLSDLAEQSEATVFKVLRRCRNAQLAQILAADILAVKSTDQCLLDISAMADNLINSAYQWAYQDVATQWGQPLDQQGNPMPLLILGMGKLGGGELNFSSDIDLIFTYPHNGETSGGRRSVENQQFFTKLGQKLISALHQVTADGFVFRVDMRLRPFGDSGPLVLSFAAMEDYYQAQGREWERYAMLKARILNPDPVHAVELNQLLKPFVYRRYIDYSALESLRRMKQLIEQENRRRNRVDNIKLGAGGIREVEFVVQTLQLIRGGRIPRLQQVSIFKALDALQSQSLLEPQQQQQLRQDYLWLRKVEQLLQGLDDQQTQTLPADELNRQRMVLGLGFENWQQLIDTTEQAMGRIHQHFKLVIDQGDNPEPEEMVLGRLCWDSELPSEDLAEHLDWLATDEAVQLLEHLKQFKQDCQKRSVGPRGRELLEKLIPFLLHQLAKQQGSALVLQRVLGVFRQIVSRTAYLELLSENPPALQQLVMLCHKSGWLAEHLARYPLLLDELIDPSQLYQVPDSTDYRDKLRQSMLRVPTDDLELQMEVLRQFKQAQQLRIAAADITGILP
;
A
#
# COMPACT_ATOMS: atom_id res chain seq x y z
N MET A 1 -26.38 31.23 -15.01
CA MET A 1 -26.35 30.96 -13.56
C MET A 1 -26.43 29.45 -13.36
N SER A 2 -25.54 28.87 -12.55
CA SER A 2 -25.67 27.45 -12.19
C SER A 2 -26.92 27.27 -11.30
N PRO A 3 -27.50 26.06 -11.20
CA PRO A 3 -28.60 25.79 -10.26
C PRO A 3 -28.24 26.16 -8.80
N LEU A 4 -26.95 26.08 -8.46
CA LEU A 4 -26.36 26.51 -7.19
C LEU A 4 -26.41 28.03 -6.99
N THR A 5 -26.04 28.80 -8.02
CA THR A 5 -26.09 30.27 -7.98
C THR A 5 -27.54 30.78 -7.92
N ALA A 6 -28.49 30.03 -8.46
CA ALA A 6 -29.91 30.31 -8.30
C ALA A 6 -30.43 30.04 -6.88
N ARG A 7 -29.87 29.05 -6.16
CA ARG A 7 -30.21 28.75 -4.75
C ARG A 7 -29.70 29.79 -3.76
N LEU A 8 -28.60 30.48 -4.08
CA LEU A 8 -28.09 31.62 -3.30
C LEU A 8 -28.94 32.90 -3.45
N ALA A 9 -29.94 32.90 -4.33
CA ALA A 9 -30.91 34.00 -4.37
C ALA A 9 -31.73 34.06 -3.06
N ASP A 10 -31.80 32.93 -2.34
CA ASP A 10 -32.36 32.82 -0.99
C ASP A 10 -31.22 32.75 0.05
N VAL A 11 -31.39 33.56 1.10
CA VAL A 11 -30.48 33.83 2.23
C VAL A 11 -29.59 32.63 2.66
N LEU A 12 -28.27 32.86 2.77
CA LEU A 12 -27.34 31.88 3.38
C LEU A 12 -27.79 31.52 4.82
N PRO A 13 -27.61 30.27 5.27
CA PRO A 13 -27.76 29.93 6.69
C PRO A 13 -26.98 30.90 7.57
N SER A 14 -27.52 31.27 8.73
CA SER A 14 -26.97 32.33 9.58
C SER A 14 -25.51 32.09 9.97
N GLU A 15 -25.11 30.84 10.18
CA GLU A 15 -23.73 30.47 10.51
C GLU A 15 -22.78 30.71 9.33
N LEU A 16 -23.16 30.29 8.11
CA LEU A 16 -22.35 30.54 6.91
C LEU A 16 -22.30 32.04 6.56
N GLN A 17 -23.40 32.77 6.75
CA GLN A 17 -23.41 34.22 6.56
C GLN A 17 -22.43 34.91 7.52
N HIS A 18 -22.39 34.47 8.78
CA HIS A 18 -21.45 34.99 9.77
C HIS A 18 -19.98 34.79 9.35
N GLU A 19 -19.63 33.59 8.87
CA GLU A 19 -18.28 33.29 8.37
C GLU A 19 -17.88 34.21 7.20
N VAL A 20 -18.80 34.46 6.26
CA VAL A 20 -18.58 35.38 5.14
C VAL A 20 -18.37 36.81 5.63
N ASP A 21 -19.20 37.27 6.56
CA ASP A 21 -19.14 38.65 7.10
C ASP A 21 -17.84 38.92 7.88
N LEU A 22 -17.21 37.90 8.45
CA LEU A 22 -15.90 38.00 9.09
C LEU A 22 -14.76 38.17 8.09
N VAL A 23 -14.82 37.48 6.96
CA VAL A 23 -13.71 37.45 5.97
C VAL A 23 -13.81 38.60 4.99
N LEU A 24 -15.01 38.93 4.49
CA LEU A 24 -15.20 39.90 3.41
C LEU A 24 -14.50 41.25 3.64
N PRO A 25 -14.50 41.85 4.85
CA PRO A 25 -13.81 43.12 5.12
C PRO A 25 -12.28 43.05 5.07
N THR A 26 -11.71 41.84 5.14
CA THR A 26 -10.25 41.63 5.13
C THR A 26 -9.66 41.54 3.71
N LEU A 27 -10.51 41.41 2.69
CA LEU A 27 -10.09 41.24 1.31
C LEU A 27 -9.84 42.58 0.62
N VAL A 28 -8.82 42.64 -0.24
CA VAL A 28 -8.60 43.77 -1.13
C VAL A 28 -9.51 43.59 -2.35
N MET A 29 -10.63 44.31 -2.35
CA MET A 29 -11.72 44.09 -3.31
C MET A 29 -11.50 44.87 -4.62
N PRO A 30 -11.52 44.22 -5.79
CA PRO A 30 -11.63 44.90 -7.08
C PRO A 30 -13.08 45.34 -7.33
N ASP A 31 -13.32 46.08 -8.43
CA ASP A 31 -14.67 46.37 -8.89
C ASP A 31 -15.35 45.09 -9.41
N LEU A 32 -16.39 44.64 -8.72
CA LEU A 32 -17.10 43.38 -9.01
C LEU A 32 -18.53 43.64 -9.48
N SER A 33 -18.95 42.92 -10.52
CA SER A 33 -20.37 42.87 -10.94
C SER A 33 -21.24 42.20 -9.87
N ALA A 34 -22.56 42.39 -9.93
CA ALA A 34 -23.49 41.74 -9.00
C ALA A 34 -23.37 40.20 -9.00
N GLU A 35 -23.14 39.59 -10.18
CA GLU A 35 -22.91 38.15 -10.30
C GLU A 35 -21.61 37.73 -9.61
N GLN A 36 -20.52 38.50 -9.81
CA GLN A 36 -19.23 38.21 -9.20
C GLN A 36 -19.26 38.37 -7.67
N GLN A 37 -20.04 39.32 -7.15
CA GLN A 37 -20.25 39.46 -5.71
C GLN A 37 -20.98 38.25 -5.12
N GLN A 38 -21.94 37.67 -5.86
CA GLN A 38 -22.65 36.47 -5.44
C GLN A 38 -21.74 35.24 -5.49
N ASP A 39 -20.98 35.07 -6.56
CA ASP A 39 -19.99 33.99 -6.69
C ASP A 39 -18.91 34.08 -5.59
N LEU A 40 -18.45 35.29 -5.24
CA LEU A 40 -17.51 35.48 -4.14
C LEU A 40 -18.10 35.01 -2.80
N LYS A 41 -19.32 35.43 -2.47
CA LYS A 41 -20.00 34.99 -1.23
C LYS A 41 -20.12 33.47 -1.16
N LEU A 42 -20.42 32.81 -2.29
CA LEU A 42 -20.47 31.35 -2.36
C LEU A 42 -19.12 30.72 -2.03
N LEU A 43 -18.05 31.19 -2.70
CA LEU A 43 -16.70 30.64 -2.52
C LEU A 43 -16.23 30.81 -1.06
N LEU A 44 -16.48 31.97 -0.45
CA LEU A 44 -16.13 32.24 0.95
C LEU A 44 -16.95 31.40 1.93
N ALA A 45 -18.25 31.22 1.69
CA ALA A 45 -19.11 30.39 2.54
C ALA A 45 -18.66 28.92 2.52
N VAL A 46 -18.31 28.40 1.34
CA VAL A 46 -17.96 26.99 1.15
C VAL A 46 -16.54 26.68 1.63
N SER A 47 -15.54 27.53 1.38
CA SER A 47 -14.13 27.17 1.59
C SER A 47 -13.33 28.24 2.36
N PRO A 48 -13.03 27.98 3.64
CA PRO A 48 -11.99 28.68 4.37
C PRO A 48 -10.61 28.70 3.68
N PHE A 49 -10.26 27.64 2.93
CA PHE A 49 -9.03 27.63 2.14
C PHE A 49 -9.00 28.76 1.10
N LEU A 50 -10.08 28.93 0.33
CA LEU A 50 -10.17 30.02 -0.67
C LEU A 50 -10.04 31.39 -0.02
N SER A 51 -10.66 31.57 1.15
CA SER A 51 -10.56 32.80 1.95
C SER A 51 -9.10 33.14 2.27
N ARG A 52 -8.32 32.18 2.78
CA ARG A 52 -6.89 32.39 3.09
C ARG A 52 -6.06 32.66 1.86
N VAL A 53 -6.31 31.96 0.75
CA VAL A 53 -5.57 32.19 -0.50
C VAL A 53 -5.84 33.58 -1.06
N MET A 54 -7.09 34.05 -1.04
CA MET A 54 -7.46 35.40 -1.49
C MET A 54 -6.84 36.50 -0.61
N GLN A 55 -6.72 36.28 0.71
CA GLN A 55 -6.02 37.20 1.60
C GLN A 55 -4.51 37.26 1.30
N GLN A 56 -3.89 36.11 1.00
CA GLN A 56 -2.45 36.02 0.74
C GLN A 56 -2.05 36.47 -0.67
N GLN A 57 -2.94 36.29 -1.66
CA GLN A 57 -2.73 36.57 -3.09
C GLN A 57 -3.95 37.31 -3.66
N PRO A 58 -4.18 38.59 -3.31
CA PRO A 58 -5.40 39.32 -3.67
C PRO A 58 -5.62 39.48 -5.17
N GLU A 59 -4.55 39.46 -5.97
CA GLU A 59 -4.59 39.47 -7.42
C GLU A 59 -5.40 38.31 -8.02
N LEU A 60 -5.52 37.19 -7.28
CA LEU A 60 -6.29 36.03 -7.73
C LEU A 60 -7.79 36.27 -7.69
N ILE A 61 -8.31 37.22 -6.90
CA ILE A 61 -9.76 37.45 -6.77
C ILE A 61 -10.39 37.73 -8.14
N VAL A 62 -9.74 38.53 -8.99
CA VAL A 62 -10.21 38.83 -10.35
C VAL A 62 -10.24 37.57 -11.23
N VAL A 63 -9.28 36.66 -11.05
CA VAL A 63 -9.19 35.40 -11.81
C VAL A 63 -10.25 34.41 -11.33
N LEU A 64 -10.41 34.25 -10.02
CA LEU A 64 -11.34 33.30 -9.40
C LEU A 64 -12.81 33.67 -9.65
N LEU A 65 -13.10 34.94 -9.93
CA LEU A 65 -14.46 35.42 -10.22
C LEU A 65 -14.71 35.64 -11.72
N ASN A 66 -13.79 35.20 -12.58
CA ASN A 66 -13.96 35.26 -14.02
C ASN A 66 -14.11 33.84 -14.59
N LYS A 67 -15.35 33.47 -14.95
CA LYS A 67 -15.67 32.14 -15.46
C LYS A 67 -14.94 31.79 -16.77
N GLU A 68 -14.66 32.77 -17.63
CA GLU A 68 -13.86 32.53 -18.84
C GLU A 68 -12.41 32.22 -18.53
N LEU A 69 -11.83 32.88 -17.51
CA LEU A 69 -10.47 32.57 -17.05
C LEU A 69 -10.41 31.21 -16.36
N LEU A 70 -11.39 30.89 -15.52
CA LEU A 70 -11.50 29.58 -14.87
C LEU A 70 -11.72 28.42 -15.85
N ALA A 71 -12.45 28.67 -16.95
CA ALA A 71 -12.73 27.67 -17.98
C ALA A 71 -11.49 27.31 -18.81
N LYS A 72 -10.51 28.22 -18.91
CA LYS A 72 -9.27 27.93 -19.62
C LYS A 72 -8.53 26.78 -18.92
N ALA A 73 -7.88 25.95 -19.73
CA ALA A 73 -6.93 24.99 -19.20
C ALA A 73 -5.88 25.76 -18.39
N LEU A 74 -5.52 25.26 -17.21
CA LEU A 74 -4.37 25.79 -16.50
C LEU A 74 -3.18 25.59 -17.41
N THR A 75 -2.64 26.67 -17.96
CA THR A 75 -1.47 26.59 -18.82
C THR A 75 -0.31 26.01 -18.00
N HIS A 76 0.36 25.00 -18.55
CA HIS A 76 1.57 24.39 -17.97
C HIS A 76 2.76 25.37 -18.03
N GLN A 77 2.62 26.53 -17.41
CA GLN A 77 3.74 27.45 -17.24
C GLN A 77 4.58 26.92 -16.10
N ASN A 78 5.85 26.68 -16.38
CA ASN A 78 6.84 26.36 -15.36
C ASN A 78 6.88 27.54 -14.37
N PRO A 79 6.42 27.39 -13.11
CA PRO A 79 6.43 28.50 -12.15
C PRO A 79 7.85 28.97 -11.81
N LEU A 80 8.86 28.22 -12.24
CA LEU A 80 10.27 28.52 -12.07
C LEU A 80 10.95 28.94 -13.38
N SER A 81 10.21 29.36 -14.43
CA SER A 81 10.82 30.02 -15.57
C SER A 81 11.63 31.22 -15.06
N ASP A 82 12.95 31.17 -15.23
CA ASP A 82 13.95 32.13 -14.74
C ASP A 82 14.52 31.93 -13.30
N LEU A 83 14.36 30.75 -12.68
CA LEU A 83 14.86 30.51 -11.31
C LEU A 83 16.09 29.59 -11.16
N ALA A 84 16.77 29.22 -12.24
CA ALA A 84 17.96 28.35 -12.20
C ALA A 84 19.07 28.86 -11.25
N GLU A 85 19.11 30.16 -10.95
CA GLU A 85 20.09 30.81 -10.06
C GLU A 85 19.50 31.25 -8.71
N GLN A 86 18.29 30.81 -8.36
CA GLN A 86 17.59 31.33 -7.20
C GLN A 86 17.92 30.57 -5.93
N SER A 87 17.83 31.30 -4.82
CA SER A 87 18.00 30.72 -3.50
C SER A 87 16.91 29.67 -3.20
N GLU A 88 17.25 28.68 -2.38
CA GLU A 88 16.33 27.66 -1.89
C GLU A 88 15.06 28.27 -1.26
N ALA A 89 15.22 29.34 -0.48
CA ALA A 89 14.10 30.04 0.15
C ALA A 89 13.13 30.63 -0.89
N THR A 90 13.64 31.21 -1.97
CA THR A 90 12.82 31.74 -3.06
C THR A 90 12.04 30.63 -3.76
N VAL A 91 12.72 29.53 -4.10
CA VAL A 91 12.09 28.39 -4.80
C VAL A 91 10.98 27.78 -3.95
N PHE A 92 11.22 27.60 -2.64
CA PHE A 92 10.24 27.00 -1.74
C PHE A 92 8.98 27.87 -1.66
N LYS A 93 9.15 29.18 -1.55
CA LYS A 93 8.04 30.14 -1.53
C LYS A 93 7.24 30.12 -2.83
N VAL A 94 7.90 30.17 -3.99
CA VAL A 94 7.25 30.22 -5.31
C VAL A 94 6.44 28.95 -5.57
N LEU A 95 6.99 27.76 -5.28
CA LEU A 95 6.28 26.49 -5.47
C LEU A 95 4.98 26.43 -4.65
N ARG A 96 5.01 26.86 -3.39
CA ARG A 96 3.85 26.84 -2.48
C ARG A 96 2.77 27.82 -2.91
N ARG A 97 3.16 29.05 -3.25
CA ARG A 97 2.22 30.07 -3.75
C ARG A 97 1.56 29.64 -5.05
N CYS A 98 2.35 29.08 -5.98
CA CYS A 98 1.84 28.54 -7.23
C CYS A 98 0.83 27.40 -7.01
N ARG A 99 1.18 26.42 -6.14
CA ARG A 99 0.28 25.33 -5.77
C ARG A 99 -1.04 25.85 -5.21
N ASN A 100 -0.98 26.78 -4.25
CA ASN A 100 -2.19 27.34 -3.63
C ASN A 100 -3.03 28.14 -4.63
N ALA A 101 -2.40 28.90 -5.52
CA ALA A 101 -3.08 29.67 -6.56
C ALA A 101 -3.80 28.75 -7.57
N GLN A 102 -3.16 27.67 -8.01
CA GLN A 102 -3.76 26.73 -8.95
C GLN A 102 -4.87 25.89 -8.31
N LEU A 103 -4.68 25.41 -7.09
CA LEU A 103 -5.75 24.72 -6.36
C LEU A 103 -6.96 25.61 -6.10
N ALA A 104 -6.76 26.89 -5.76
CA ALA A 104 -7.86 27.83 -5.61
C ALA A 104 -8.65 28.01 -6.90
N GLN A 105 -7.97 28.12 -8.05
CA GLN A 105 -8.62 28.18 -9.36
C GLN A 105 -9.41 26.91 -9.66
N ILE A 106 -8.84 25.72 -9.41
CA ILE A 106 -9.50 24.44 -9.67
C ILE A 106 -10.74 24.27 -8.79
N LEU A 107 -10.62 24.58 -7.50
CA LEU A 107 -11.73 24.48 -6.55
C LEU A 107 -12.84 25.49 -6.87
N ALA A 108 -12.49 26.73 -7.21
CA ALA A 108 -13.47 27.72 -7.65
C ALA A 108 -14.18 27.26 -8.94
N ALA A 109 -13.44 26.69 -9.90
CA ALA A 109 -14.03 26.15 -11.13
C ALA A 109 -14.97 24.97 -10.88
N ASP A 110 -14.68 24.11 -9.91
CA ASP A 110 -15.55 22.99 -9.51
C ASP A 110 -16.82 23.49 -8.79
N ILE A 111 -16.68 24.36 -7.78
CA ILE A 111 -17.81 24.93 -7.01
C ILE A 111 -18.74 25.75 -7.92
N LEU A 112 -18.19 26.57 -8.82
CA LEU A 112 -18.96 27.39 -9.76
C LEU A 112 -19.46 26.59 -10.97
N ALA A 113 -19.22 25.27 -11.00
CA ALA A 113 -19.61 24.36 -12.09
C ALA A 113 -19.11 24.82 -13.48
N VAL A 114 -17.94 25.45 -13.53
CA VAL A 114 -17.25 25.87 -14.76
C VAL A 114 -16.54 24.68 -15.40
N LYS A 115 -15.98 23.77 -14.58
CA LYS A 115 -15.35 22.53 -15.02
C LYS A 115 -16.03 21.33 -14.37
N SER A 116 -16.02 20.21 -15.08
CA SER A 116 -16.45 18.93 -14.53
C SER A 116 -15.39 18.37 -13.59
N THR A 117 -15.82 17.57 -12.61
CA THR A 117 -14.91 17.01 -11.60
C THR A 117 -13.78 16.17 -12.22
N ASP A 118 -14.05 15.39 -13.27
CA ASP A 118 -13.01 14.63 -13.98
C ASP A 118 -11.94 15.54 -14.61
N GLN A 119 -12.34 16.69 -15.17
CA GLN A 119 -11.39 17.70 -15.64
C GLN A 119 -10.60 18.32 -14.48
N CYS A 120 -11.24 18.56 -13.33
CA CYS A 120 -10.54 19.07 -12.15
C CYS A 120 -9.49 18.06 -11.63
N LEU A 121 -9.78 16.76 -11.60
CA LEU A 121 -8.79 15.72 -11.23
C LEU A 121 -7.59 15.71 -12.17
N LEU A 122 -7.83 15.88 -13.48
CA LEU A 122 -6.77 16.00 -14.48
C LEU A 122 -5.95 17.27 -14.26
N ASP A 123 -6.59 18.41 -14.01
CA ASP A 123 -5.94 19.70 -13.75
C ASP A 123 -5.06 19.65 -12.48
N ILE A 124 -5.52 19.01 -11.40
CA ILE A 124 -4.72 18.80 -10.17
C ILE A 124 -3.50 17.93 -10.47
N SER A 125 -3.69 16.87 -11.25
CA SER A 125 -2.59 15.95 -11.61
C SER A 125 -1.57 16.63 -12.51
N ALA A 126 -2.02 17.43 -13.47
CA ALA A 126 -1.18 18.26 -14.33
C ALA A 126 -0.39 19.31 -13.55
N MET A 127 -1.04 19.98 -12.58
CA MET A 127 -0.38 20.90 -11.66
C MET A 127 0.72 20.17 -10.86
N ALA A 128 0.42 18.99 -10.33
CA ALA A 128 1.40 18.19 -9.58
C ALA A 128 2.61 17.79 -10.44
N ASP A 129 2.37 17.29 -11.65
CA ASP A 129 3.43 16.97 -12.61
C ASP A 129 4.32 18.17 -12.87
N ASN A 130 3.73 19.35 -13.12
CA ASN A 130 4.49 20.57 -13.37
C ASN A 130 5.35 20.96 -12.16
N LEU A 131 4.77 21.01 -10.96
CA LEU A 131 5.47 21.42 -9.74
C LEU A 131 6.60 20.46 -9.37
N ILE A 132 6.38 19.15 -9.53
CA ILE A 132 7.40 18.12 -9.31
C ILE A 132 8.54 18.29 -10.31
N ASN A 133 8.24 18.46 -11.59
CA ASN A 133 9.26 18.64 -12.64
C ASN A 133 10.05 19.94 -12.45
N SER A 134 9.39 21.03 -12.07
CA SER A 134 10.05 22.29 -11.75
C SER A 134 11.00 22.16 -10.56
N ALA A 135 10.54 21.55 -9.46
CA ALA A 135 11.38 21.29 -8.30
C ALA A 135 12.56 20.36 -8.63
N TYR A 136 12.33 19.35 -9.46
CA TYR A 136 13.38 18.43 -9.94
C TYR A 136 14.45 19.16 -10.75
N GLN A 137 14.06 20.00 -11.72
CA GLN A 137 15.00 20.75 -12.55
C GLN A 137 15.91 21.65 -11.72
N TRP A 138 15.34 22.39 -10.77
CA TRP A 138 16.11 23.22 -9.85
C TRP A 138 17.05 22.39 -8.96
N ALA A 139 16.54 21.32 -8.35
CA ALA A 139 17.33 20.48 -7.45
C ALA A 139 18.48 19.80 -8.20
N TYR A 140 18.26 19.36 -9.45
CA TYR A 140 19.31 18.75 -10.28
C TYR A 140 20.43 19.74 -10.56
N GLN A 141 20.09 20.96 -10.97
CA GLN A 141 21.07 22.02 -11.27
C GLN A 141 21.90 22.37 -10.03
N ASP A 142 21.26 22.61 -8.89
CA ASP A 142 21.94 22.97 -7.64
C ASP A 142 22.92 21.88 -7.18
N VAL A 143 22.49 20.61 -7.18
CA VAL A 143 23.36 19.49 -6.81
C VAL A 143 24.49 19.31 -7.82
N ALA A 144 24.21 19.48 -9.12
CA ALA A 144 25.22 19.38 -10.17
C ALA A 144 26.29 20.48 -10.07
N THR A 145 25.95 21.70 -9.68
CA THR A 145 26.93 22.78 -9.44
C THR A 145 27.96 22.40 -8.38
N GLN A 146 27.54 21.65 -7.34
CA GLN A 146 28.43 21.25 -6.25
C GLN A 146 29.20 19.96 -6.56
N TRP A 147 28.55 18.96 -7.13
CA TRP A 147 29.05 17.57 -7.22
C TRP A 147 29.36 17.11 -8.65
N GLY A 148 29.15 17.97 -9.66
CA GLY A 148 29.26 17.57 -11.07
C GLY A 148 28.04 16.81 -11.55
N GLN A 149 28.04 16.40 -12.81
CA GLN A 149 26.93 15.70 -13.44
C GLN A 149 27.22 14.20 -13.58
N PRO A 150 26.25 13.32 -13.29
CA PRO A 150 26.35 11.91 -13.67
C PRO A 150 26.26 11.80 -15.19
N LEU A 151 27.25 11.19 -15.84
CA LEU A 151 27.30 11.06 -17.30
C LEU A 151 27.13 9.61 -17.74
N ASP A 152 26.46 9.40 -18.86
CA ASP A 152 26.38 8.11 -19.54
C ASP A 152 27.71 7.79 -20.28
N GLN A 153 27.78 6.63 -20.94
CA GLN A 153 28.96 6.21 -21.71
C GLN A 153 29.29 7.13 -22.91
N GLN A 154 28.33 7.92 -23.37
CA GLN A 154 28.47 8.88 -24.47
C GLN A 154 28.80 10.29 -23.96
N GLY A 155 28.87 10.49 -22.64
CA GLY A 155 29.12 11.78 -22.01
C GLY A 155 27.88 12.66 -21.84
N ASN A 156 26.67 12.13 -22.03
CA ASN A 156 25.43 12.86 -21.82
C ASN A 156 24.99 12.81 -20.34
N PRO A 157 24.40 13.88 -19.78
CA PRO A 157 23.88 13.86 -18.42
C PRO A 157 22.75 12.84 -18.23
N MET A 158 22.86 11.99 -17.22
CA MET A 158 21.82 11.01 -16.88
C MET A 158 20.75 11.64 -15.96
N PRO A 159 19.45 11.41 -16.24
CA PRO A 159 18.37 11.93 -15.41
C PRO A 159 18.14 11.08 -14.15
N LEU A 160 17.55 11.70 -13.13
CA LEU A 160 16.76 10.97 -12.14
C LEU A 160 15.39 10.73 -12.78
N LEU A 161 14.92 9.49 -12.89
CA LEU A 161 13.53 9.23 -13.27
C LEU A 161 12.64 9.15 -12.03
N ILE A 162 11.48 9.81 -12.12
CA ILE A 162 10.48 9.92 -11.07
C ILE A 162 9.24 9.15 -11.53
N LEU A 163 8.94 8.05 -10.84
CA LEU A 163 7.68 7.32 -11.00
C LEU A 163 6.65 7.90 -10.04
N GLY A 164 5.57 8.46 -10.57
CA GLY A 164 4.36 8.75 -9.81
C GLY A 164 3.54 7.48 -9.68
N MET A 165 3.11 7.18 -8.46
CA MET A 165 2.35 5.99 -8.11
C MET A 165 0.89 6.34 -7.78
N GLY A 166 0.05 5.32 -7.62
CA GLY A 166 -1.33 5.48 -7.14
C GLY A 166 -2.14 6.49 -7.96
N LYS A 167 -2.72 7.48 -7.27
CA LYS A 167 -3.56 8.52 -7.87
C LYS A 167 -2.77 9.49 -8.76
N LEU A 168 -1.53 9.83 -8.38
CA LEU A 168 -0.64 10.67 -9.20
C LEU A 168 -0.28 10.00 -10.51
N GLY A 169 0.13 8.74 -10.46
CA GLY A 169 0.49 8.00 -11.66
C GLY A 169 -0.70 7.76 -12.59
N GLY A 170 -1.90 7.56 -12.02
CA GLY A 170 -3.16 7.45 -12.77
C GLY A 170 -3.66 8.74 -13.43
N GLY A 171 -3.11 9.90 -13.08
CA GLY A 171 -3.64 11.21 -13.51
C GLY A 171 -4.98 11.53 -12.84
N GLU A 172 -5.11 11.14 -11.58
CA GLU A 172 -6.36 11.21 -10.81
C GLU A 172 -6.07 11.68 -9.38
N LEU A 173 -5.29 12.73 -9.17
CA LEU A 173 -5.12 13.33 -7.85
C LEU A 173 -6.39 14.06 -7.39
N ASN A 174 -6.64 14.00 -6.09
CA ASN A 174 -7.66 14.80 -5.41
C ASN A 174 -6.99 16.01 -4.74
N PHE A 175 -7.80 16.91 -4.18
CA PHE A 175 -7.37 18.23 -3.70
C PHE A 175 -6.22 18.20 -2.67
N SER A 176 -6.29 17.33 -1.66
CA SER A 176 -5.27 17.19 -0.61
C SER A 176 -4.73 15.75 -0.54
N SER A 177 -4.36 15.21 -1.71
CA SER A 177 -3.72 13.90 -1.83
C SER A 177 -2.22 13.95 -1.52
N ASP A 178 -1.72 12.87 -0.91
CA ASP A 178 -0.28 12.59 -0.89
C ASP A 178 0.20 12.26 -2.30
N ILE A 179 1.49 12.48 -2.55
CA ILE A 179 2.18 12.03 -3.77
C ILE A 179 3.10 10.86 -3.44
N ASP A 180 2.72 9.69 -3.92
CA ASP A 180 3.52 8.47 -3.82
C ASP A 180 4.57 8.46 -4.95
N LEU A 181 5.86 8.46 -4.60
CA LEU A 181 6.95 8.54 -5.56
C LEU A 181 7.95 7.37 -5.42
N ILE A 182 8.50 6.92 -6.55
CA ILE A 182 9.68 6.06 -6.59
C ILE A 182 10.74 6.74 -7.46
N PHE A 183 11.98 6.77 -6.96
CA PHE A 183 13.11 7.36 -7.66
C PHE A 183 14.06 6.29 -8.18
N THR A 184 14.52 6.46 -9.41
CA THR A 184 15.48 5.53 -10.03
C THR A 184 16.38 6.25 -11.03
N TYR A 185 17.56 5.70 -11.31
CA TYR A 185 18.48 6.23 -12.31
C TYR A 185 19.06 5.12 -13.22
N PRO A 186 19.59 5.45 -14.41
CA PRO A 186 19.94 4.43 -15.39
C PRO A 186 21.12 3.55 -14.98
N HIS A 187 22.31 4.13 -14.78
CA HIS A 187 23.54 3.37 -14.62
C HIS A 187 24.43 3.87 -13.48
N ASN A 188 25.12 2.91 -12.85
CA ASN A 188 26.19 3.19 -11.90
C ASN A 188 27.38 3.85 -12.60
N GLY A 189 28.15 4.61 -11.84
CA GLY A 189 29.27 5.40 -12.34
C GLY A 189 29.62 6.51 -11.37
N GLU A 190 30.37 7.49 -11.87
CA GLU A 190 30.77 8.67 -11.11
C GLU A 190 30.39 9.96 -11.83
N THR A 191 30.26 11.03 -11.06
CA THR A 191 30.00 12.37 -11.59
C THR A 191 31.24 13.01 -12.19
N SER A 192 31.05 13.90 -13.17
CA SER A 192 32.12 14.65 -13.83
C SER A 192 31.83 16.15 -13.88
N GLY A 193 32.87 16.98 -13.99
CA GLY A 193 32.74 18.43 -14.13
C GLY A 193 32.44 19.21 -12.83
N GLY A 194 32.38 18.53 -11.68
CA GLY A 194 32.16 19.12 -10.36
C GLY A 194 33.43 19.50 -9.61
N ARG A 195 33.28 20.13 -8.44
CA ARG A 195 34.42 20.38 -7.52
C ARG A 195 35.02 19.08 -6.97
N ARG A 196 34.23 18.00 -6.91
CA ARG A 196 34.61 16.64 -6.49
C ARG A 196 33.81 15.62 -7.31
N SER A 197 34.45 14.53 -7.72
CA SER A 197 33.77 13.34 -8.26
C SER A 197 33.15 12.53 -7.13
N VAL A 198 31.94 12.03 -7.33
CA VAL A 198 31.24 11.12 -6.41
C VAL A 198 30.49 10.05 -7.17
N GLU A 199 30.18 8.94 -6.51
CA GLU A 199 29.34 7.89 -7.09
C GLU A 199 27.94 8.42 -7.45
N ASN A 200 27.40 7.95 -8.58
CA ASN A 200 26.07 8.30 -9.04
C ASN A 200 24.99 8.01 -7.99
N GLN A 201 25.09 6.89 -7.27
CA GLN A 201 24.18 6.56 -6.17
C GLN A 201 24.14 7.68 -5.11
N GLN A 202 25.31 8.24 -4.76
CA GLN A 202 25.40 9.33 -3.79
C GLN A 202 24.82 10.63 -4.35
N PHE A 203 25.13 10.95 -5.62
CA PHE A 203 24.56 12.11 -6.30
C PHE A 203 23.03 12.07 -6.33
N PHE A 204 22.45 10.96 -6.82
CA PHE A 204 21.00 10.80 -6.96
C PHE A 204 20.29 10.71 -5.61
N THR A 205 20.92 10.14 -4.58
CA THR A 205 20.38 10.16 -3.22
C THR A 205 20.23 11.59 -2.70
N LYS A 206 21.26 12.44 -2.89
CA LYS A 206 21.21 13.85 -2.48
C LYS A 206 20.17 14.64 -3.27
N LEU A 207 20.11 14.40 -4.57
CA LEU A 207 19.10 14.99 -5.44
C LEU A 207 17.68 14.62 -4.98
N GLY A 208 17.42 13.33 -4.71
CA GLY A 208 16.14 12.85 -4.19
C GLY A 208 15.77 13.52 -2.85
N GLN A 209 16.71 13.62 -1.92
CA GLN A 209 16.50 14.32 -0.64
C GLN A 209 16.14 15.80 -0.83
N LYS A 210 16.85 16.49 -1.72
CA LYS A 210 16.60 17.92 -2.00
C LYS A 210 15.26 18.15 -2.68
N LEU A 211 14.89 17.28 -3.62
CA LEU A 211 13.57 17.29 -4.26
C LEU A 211 12.44 17.08 -3.23
N ILE A 212 12.58 16.08 -2.35
CA ILE A 212 11.62 15.83 -1.27
C ILE A 212 11.49 17.05 -0.36
N SER A 213 12.62 17.67 0.01
CA SER A 213 12.61 18.89 0.83
C SER A 213 11.81 20.03 0.19
N ALA A 214 12.04 20.28 -1.11
CA ALA A 214 11.33 21.34 -1.85
C ALA A 214 9.81 21.15 -1.85
N LEU A 215 9.36 19.90 -1.96
CA LEU A 215 7.94 19.54 -2.05
C LEU A 215 7.27 19.40 -0.68
N HIS A 216 7.91 18.72 0.27
CA HIS A 216 7.31 18.24 1.52
C HIS A 216 7.44 19.23 2.68
N GLN A 217 8.56 19.97 2.79
CA GLN A 217 8.84 20.78 3.98
C GLN A 217 7.72 21.80 4.26
N VAL A 218 7.33 21.98 5.53
CA VAL A 218 6.38 23.04 5.88
C VAL A 218 7.16 24.35 6.11
N THR A 219 6.78 25.40 5.40
CA THR A 219 7.30 26.78 5.55
C THR A 219 6.17 27.72 5.96
N ALA A 220 6.47 29.02 6.05
CA ALA A 220 5.45 30.05 6.30
C ALA A 220 4.35 30.11 5.21
N ASP A 221 4.65 29.66 3.98
CA ASP A 221 3.68 29.57 2.88
C ASP A 221 3.03 28.16 2.79
N GLY A 222 3.25 27.28 3.78
CA GLY A 222 2.71 25.91 3.82
C GLY A 222 3.65 24.87 3.20
N PHE A 223 3.09 23.91 2.47
CA PHE A 223 3.83 22.84 1.77
C PHE A 223 3.31 22.72 0.32
N VAL A 224 4.07 22.02 -0.54
CA VAL A 224 3.61 21.75 -1.91
C VAL A 224 2.78 20.47 -1.93
N PHE A 225 3.40 19.35 -1.52
CA PHE A 225 2.75 18.06 -1.37
C PHE A 225 3.35 17.27 -0.21
N ARG A 226 2.53 16.47 0.48
CA ARG A 226 3.02 15.41 1.34
C ARG A 226 3.57 14.29 0.44
N VAL A 227 4.88 14.07 0.50
CA VAL A 227 5.58 13.04 -0.28
C VAL A 227 5.64 11.72 0.51
N ASP A 228 5.20 10.63 -0.11
CA ASP A 228 5.32 9.27 0.40
C ASP A 228 6.28 8.45 -0.50
N MET A 229 7.28 7.82 0.12
CA MET A 229 8.31 7.02 -0.56
C MET A 229 8.20 5.52 -0.23
N ARG A 230 7.17 5.09 0.50
CA ARG A 230 7.06 3.72 1.05
C ARG A 230 6.86 2.62 0.01
N LEU A 231 6.35 2.99 -1.17
CA LEU A 231 6.16 2.04 -2.28
C LEU A 231 7.46 1.69 -3.02
N ARG A 232 8.58 2.32 -2.69
CA ARG A 232 9.88 1.97 -3.30
C ARG A 232 10.32 0.56 -2.90
N PRO A 233 11.14 -0.12 -3.72
CA PRO A 233 11.72 -1.41 -3.34
C PRO A 233 12.37 -1.40 -1.95
N PHE A 234 12.16 -2.48 -1.19
CA PHE A 234 12.56 -2.63 0.21
C PHE A 234 11.87 -1.67 1.21
N GLY A 235 10.88 -0.90 0.77
CA GLY A 235 10.09 0.00 1.62
C GLY A 235 10.94 1.02 2.37
N ASP A 236 10.58 1.32 3.62
CA ASP A 236 11.27 2.33 4.43
C ASP A 236 12.72 1.99 4.78
N SER A 237 13.06 0.70 4.81
CA SER A 237 14.43 0.23 5.06
C SER A 237 15.31 0.25 3.80
N GLY A 238 14.72 0.53 2.64
CA GLY A 238 15.41 0.56 1.35
C GLY A 238 16.15 1.86 1.06
N PRO A 239 17.14 1.82 0.15
CA PRO A 239 17.75 3.04 -0.37
C PRO A 239 16.69 3.95 -1.00
N LEU A 240 16.90 5.26 -0.90
CA LEU A 240 15.95 6.25 -1.43
C LEU A 240 15.81 6.18 -2.96
N VAL A 241 16.90 5.84 -3.63
CA VAL A 241 17.01 5.76 -5.09
C VAL A 241 17.74 4.47 -5.46
N LEU A 242 17.33 3.81 -6.53
CA LEU A 242 17.98 2.62 -7.07
C LEU A 242 18.47 2.84 -8.50
N SER A 243 19.50 2.11 -8.91
CA SER A 243 19.82 1.96 -10.33
C SER A 243 18.80 1.05 -11.02
N PHE A 244 18.68 1.13 -12.35
CA PHE A 244 17.81 0.23 -13.11
C PHE A 244 18.16 -1.24 -12.85
N ALA A 245 19.44 -1.59 -12.85
CA ALA A 245 19.90 -2.95 -12.58
C ALA A 245 19.43 -3.45 -11.18
N ALA A 246 19.61 -2.64 -10.14
CA ALA A 246 19.18 -3.02 -8.79
C ALA A 246 17.64 -3.10 -8.66
N MET A 247 16.92 -2.25 -9.39
CA MET A 247 15.45 -2.29 -9.45
C MET A 247 14.95 -3.55 -10.17
N GLU A 248 15.61 -3.94 -11.27
CA GLU A 248 15.32 -5.17 -12.00
C GLU A 248 15.54 -6.40 -11.13
N ASP A 249 16.71 -6.50 -10.49
CA ASP A 249 17.06 -7.61 -9.59
C ASP A 249 16.01 -7.76 -8.48
N TYR A 250 15.56 -6.65 -7.89
CA TYR A 250 14.53 -6.67 -6.87
C TYR A 250 13.20 -7.22 -7.40
N TYR A 251 12.66 -6.66 -8.48
CA TYR A 251 11.33 -7.06 -8.97
C TYR A 251 11.33 -8.47 -9.55
N GLN A 252 12.45 -8.94 -10.11
CA GLN A 252 12.61 -10.31 -10.57
C GLN A 252 12.70 -11.31 -9.41
N ALA A 253 13.48 -11.02 -8.36
CA ALA A 253 13.76 -11.99 -7.30
C ALA A 253 12.82 -11.91 -6.09
N GLN A 254 12.29 -10.73 -5.77
CA GLN A 254 11.58 -10.46 -4.50
C GLN A 254 10.21 -9.80 -4.69
N GLY A 255 9.85 -9.39 -5.91
CA GLY A 255 8.65 -8.62 -6.17
C GLY A 255 7.34 -9.37 -5.86
N ARG A 256 6.55 -8.82 -4.94
CA ARG A 256 5.32 -9.37 -4.37
C ARG A 256 4.09 -9.03 -5.21
N GLU A 257 3.00 -9.79 -5.02
CA GLU A 257 1.76 -9.60 -5.79
C GLU A 257 1.09 -8.24 -5.54
N TRP A 258 1.13 -7.73 -4.31
CA TRP A 258 0.60 -6.39 -4.01
C TRP A 258 1.46 -5.27 -4.66
N GLU A 259 2.75 -5.50 -4.88
CA GLU A 259 3.61 -4.54 -5.60
C GLU A 259 3.22 -4.49 -7.08
N ARG A 260 2.82 -5.62 -7.68
CA ARG A 260 2.26 -5.62 -9.05
C ARG A 260 0.98 -4.81 -9.14
N TYR A 261 0.11 -4.96 -8.15
CA TYR A 261 -1.11 -4.17 -8.02
C TYR A 261 -0.78 -2.67 -7.95
N ALA A 262 0.16 -2.25 -7.10
CA ALA A 262 0.59 -0.85 -7.01
C ALA A 262 1.22 -0.33 -8.32
N MET A 263 2.07 -1.15 -8.96
CA MET A 263 2.80 -0.80 -10.18
C MET A 263 1.90 -0.68 -11.42
N LEU A 264 0.65 -1.15 -11.40
CA LEU A 264 -0.33 -0.82 -12.46
C LEU A 264 -0.53 0.68 -12.64
N LYS A 265 -0.36 1.45 -11.56
CA LYS A 265 -0.53 2.90 -11.56
C LYS A 265 0.79 3.64 -11.78
N ALA A 266 1.93 2.97 -11.93
CA ALA A 266 3.22 3.62 -12.09
C ALA A 266 3.32 4.38 -13.42
N ARG A 267 3.66 5.68 -13.36
CA ARG A 267 3.88 6.54 -14.54
C ARG A 267 5.14 7.39 -14.34
N ILE A 268 6.01 7.42 -15.35
CA ILE A 268 7.18 8.31 -15.36
C ILE A 268 6.69 9.75 -15.55
N LEU A 269 6.99 10.63 -14.58
CA LEU A 269 6.52 12.02 -14.56
C LEU A 269 7.42 12.98 -15.35
N ASN A 270 8.68 12.60 -15.52
CA ASN A 270 9.72 13.37 -16.19
C ASN A 270 10.37 12.55 -17.32
N PRO A 271 9.60 12.16 -18.36
CA PRO A 271 10.06 11.18 -19.34
C PRO A 271 11.25 11.69 -20.15
N ASP A 272 12.38 11.02 -19.99
CA ASP A 272 13.54 11.12 -20.88
C ASP A 272 13.35 10.22 -22.11
N PRO A 273 13.61 10.70 -23.36
CA PRO A 273 13.35 9.92 -24.56
C PRO A 273 14.07 8.56 -24.64
N VAL A 274 15.20 8.40 -23.96
CA VAL A 274 16.02 7.18 -24.00
C VAL A 274 15.69 6.32 -22.78
N HIS A 275 15.92 6.85 -21.58
CA HIS A 275 15.87 6.08 -20.35
C HIS A 275 14.44 5.74 -19.91
N ALA A 276 13.43 6.52 -20.30
CA ALA A 276 12.04 6.17 -20.00
C ALA A 276 11.58 4.93 -20.78
N VAL A 277 12.06 4.75 -22.01
CA VAL A 277 11.75 3.56 -22.82
C VAL A 277 12.39 2.32 -22.20
N GLU A 278 13.66 2.42 -21.81
CA GLU A 278 14.42 1.37 -21.12
C GLU A 278 13.71 0.92 -19.83
N LEU A 279 13.39 1.86 -18.93
CA LEU A 279 12.72 1.55 -17.67
C LEU A 279 11.35 0.90 -17.89
N ASN A 280 10.56 1.37 -18.86
CA ASN A 280 9.27 0.77 -19.17
C ASN A 280 9.40 -0.67 -19.68
N GLN A 281 10.43 -0.97 -20.48
CA GLN A 281 10.70 -2.34 -20.95
C GLN A 281 11.08 -3.27 -19.80
N LEU A 282 11.86 -2.78 -18.83
CA LEU A 282 12.27 -3.49 -17.63
C LEU A 282 11.08 -3.81 -16.71
N LEU A 283 10.19 -2.83 -16.46
CA LEU A 283 9.08 -3.00 -15.51
C LEU A 283 7.90 -3.78 -16.09
N LYS A 284 7.67 -3.71 -17.41
CA LYS A 284 6.48 -4.30 -18.06
C LYS A 284 6.28 -5.80 -17.78
N PRO A 285 7.31 -6.67 -17.85
CA PRO A 285 7.16 -8.10 -17.54
C PRO A 285 6.76 -8.38 -16.08
N PHE A 286 7.21 -7.53 -15.15
CA PHE A 286 6.86 -7.65 -13.73
C PHE A 286 5.38 -7.33 -13.51
N VAL A 287 4.89 -6.23 -14.09
CA VAL A 287 3.50 -5.74 -13.91
C VAL A 287 2.49 -6.61 -14.66
N TYR A 288 2.75 -6.93 -15.93
CA TYR A 288 1.78 -7.59 -16.81
C TYR A 288 2.20 -9.01 -17.19
N ARG A 289 1.94 -9.96 -16.29
CA ARG A 289 2.22 -11.38 -16.53
C ARG A 289 1.32 -11.97 -17.62
N ARG A 290 1.93 -12.70 -18.57
CA ARG A 290 1.20 -13.36 -19.66
C ARG A 290 0.39 -14.58 -19.20
N TYR A 291 0.84 -15.24 -18.14
CA TYR A 291 0.20 -16.38 -17.52
C TYR A 291 -0.09 -16.05 -16.06
N ILE A 292 -1.34 -16.26 -15.65
CA ILE A 292 -1.80 -16.14 -14.27
C ILE A 292 -1.98 -17.56 -13.77
N ASP A 293 -1.23 -17.91 -12.74
CA ASP A 293 -1.34 -19.19 -12.06
C ASP A 293 -2.32 -19.10 -10.88
N TYR A 294 -2.51 -20.23 -10.20
CA TYR A 294 -3.39 -20.30 -9.04
C TYR A 294 -2.91 -19.38 -7.90
N SER A 295 -1.60 -19.27 -7.69
CA SER A 295 -1.01 -18.47 -6.60
C SER A 295 -1.30 -16.97 -6.76
N ALA A 296 -1.28 -16.46 -7.99
CA ALA A 296 -1.63 -15.08 -8.29
C ALA A 296 -3.13 -14.81 -8.03
N LEU A 297 -4.02 -15.75 -8.39
CA LEU A 297 -5.46 -15.64 -8.09
C LEU A 297 -5.74 -15.69 -6.59
N GLU A 298 -5.06 -16.58 -5.87
CA GLU A 298 -5.15 -16.69 -4.41
C GLU A 298 -4.67 -15.41 -3.72
N SER A 299 -3.59 -14.79 -4.20
CA SER A 299 -3.15 -13.50 -3.69
C SER A 299 -4.16 -12.38 -3.93
N LEU A 300 -4.88 -12.39 -5.05
CA LEU A 300 -5.96 -11.42 -5.30
C LEU A 300 -7.16 -11.65 -4.38
N ARG A 301 -7.55 -12.92 -4.14
CA ARG A 301 -8.57 -13.27 -3.13
C ARG A 301 -8.15 -12.79 -1.74
N ARG A 302 -6.89 -12.97 -1.39
CA ARG A 302 -6.34 -12.51 -0.12
C ARG A 302 -6.39 -11.00 0.01
N MET A 303 -6.03 -10.25 -1.02
CA MET A 303 -6.16 -8.79 -1.02
C MET A 303 -7.63 -8.35 -0.87
N LYS A 304 -8.57 -9.04 -1.53
CA LYS A 304 -10.02 -8.80 -1.36
C LYS A 304 -10.45 -9.00 0.09
N GLN A 305 -10.06 -10.12 0.71
CA GLN A 305 -10.39 -10.43 2.11
C GLN A 305 -9.84 -9.38 3.08
N LEU A 306 -8.61 -8.89 2.86
CA LEU A 306 -8.01 -7.84 3.69
C LEU A 306 -8.82 -6.53 3.61
N ILE A 307 -9.30 -6.16 2.42
CA ILE A 307 -10.18 -5.00 2.24
C ILE A 307 -11.50 -5.21 2.99
N GLU A 308 -12.14 -6.38 2.85
CA GLU A 308 -13.40 -6.71 3.53
C GLU A 308 -13.25 -6.68 5.06
N GLN A 309 -12.15 -7.21 5.59
CA GLN A 309 -11.87 -7.22 7.03
C GLN A 309 -11.60 -5.82 7.57
N GLU A 310 -10.81 -5.00 6.86
CA GLU A 310 -10.55 -3.61 7.27
C GLU A 310 -11.85 -2.80 7.36
N ASN A 311 -12.77 -3.01 6.41
CA ASN A 311 -14.08 -2.35 6.39
C ASN A 311 -14.92 -2.76 7.62
N ARG A 312 -14.94 -4.06 7.98
CA ARG A 312 -15.69 -4.57 9.15
C ARG A 312 -15.10 -4.08 10.47
N ARG A 313 -13.77 -4.15 10.64
CA ARG A 313 -13.08 -3.85 11.92
C ARG A 313 -13.32 -2.43 12.39
N ARG A 314 -13.36 -1.47 11.47
CA ARG A 314 -13.37 -0.05 11.83
C ARG A 314 -14.75 0.60 11.82
N ASN A 315 -15.80 -0.14 11.42
CA ASN A 315 -17.18 0.31 11.31
C ASN A 315 -17.30 1.73 10.69
N ARG A 316 -16.48 2.01 9.67
CA ARG A 316 -16.30 3.34 9.07
C ARG A 316 -17.42 3.66 8.09
N VAL A 317 -18.64 3.78 8.59
CA VAL A 317 -19.82 4.13 7.77
C VAL A 317 -19.60 5.45 7.05
N ASP A 318 -18.97 6.42 7.73
CA ASP A 318 -18.77 7.77 7.20
C ASP A 318 -17.51 7.95 6.34
N ASN A 319 -16.78 6.88 6.02
CA ASN A 319 -15.53 6.99 5.23
C ASN A 319 -15.74 6.60 3.76
N ILE A 320 -15.71 7.57 2.86
CA ILE A 320 -15.99 7.38 1.43
C ILE A 320 -14.89 6.63 0.65
N LYS A 321 -13.71 6.43 1.26
CA LYS A 321 -12.59 5.72 0.62
C LYS A 321 -12.46 4.29 1.10
N LEU A 322 -12.56 4.09 2.41
CA LEU A 322 -12.29 2.83 3.11
C LEU A 322 -13.56 2.18 3.67
N GLY A 323 -14.74 2.79 3.51
CA GLY A 323 -16.02 2.14 3.79
C GLY A 323 -16.35 1.10 2.72
N ALA A 324 -17.29 0.20 3.04
CA ALA A 324 -17.82 -0.75 2.07
C ALA A 324 -18.42 0.00 0.88
N GLY A 325 -18.00 -0.34 -0.34
CA GLY A 325 -18.38 0.40 -1.55
C GLY A 325 -17.62 1.70 -1.79
N GLY A 326 -16.58 1.99 -1.02
CA GLY A 326 -15.78 3.20 -1.17
C GLY A 326 -14.87 3.21 -2.40
N ILE A 327 -14.14 4.31 -2.57
CA ILE A 327 -13.18 4.55 -3.66
C ILE A 327 -12.21 3.37 -3.85
N ARG A 328 -11.73 2.77 -2.76
CA ARG A 328 -10.76 1.65 -2.81
C ARG A 328 -11.34 0.39 -3.44
N GLU A 329 -12.64 0.12 -3.27
CA GLU A 329 -13.28 -1.04 -3.87
C GLU A 329 -13.41 -0.90 -5.40
N VAL A 330 -13.67 0.31 -5.90
CA VAL A 330 -13.62 0.58 -7.36
C VAL A 330 -12.22 0.35 -7.92
N GLU A 331 -11.21 0.91 -7.26
CA GLU A 331 -9.79 0.71 -7.62
C GLU A 331 -9.47 -0.79 -7.69
N PHE A 332 -9.91 -1.55 -6.67
CA PHE A 332 -9.71 -2.98 -6.59
C PHE A 332 -10.38 -3.75 -7.73
N VAL A 333 -11.65 -3.46 -8.03
CA VAL A 333 -12.38 -4.11 -9.14
C VAL A 333 -11.64 -3.92 -10.46
N VAL A 334 -11.30 -2.68 -10.79
CA VAL A 334 -10.67 -2.34 -12.08
C VAL A 334 -9.26 -2.92 -12.18
N GLN A 335 -8.42 -2.70 -11.18
CA GLN A 335 -7.03 -3.15 -11.20
C GLN A 335 -6.91 -4.68 -11.16
N THR A 336 -7.81 -5.37 -10.45
CA THR A 336 -7.87 -6.83 -10.45
C THR A 336 -8.10 -7.38 -11.86
N LEU A 337 -9.06 -6.82 -12.60
CA LEU A 337 -9.32 -7.23 -13.98
C LEU A 337 -8.12 -6.91 -14.90
N GLN A 338 -7.42 -5.80 -14.66
CA GLN A 338 -6.18 -5.46 -15.36
C GLN A 338 -5.06 -6.47 -15.06
N LEU A 339 -4.86 -6.90 -13.81
CA LEU A 339 -3.85 -7.91 -13.49
C LEU A 339 -4.16 -9.26 -14.15
N ILE A 340 -5.42 -9.69 -14.13
CA ILE A 340 -5.82 -10.98 -14.70
C ILE A 340 -5.66 -11.01 -16.23
N ARG A 341 -5.99 -9.90 -16.92
CA ARG A 341 -6.12 -9.89 -18.39
C ARG A 341 -5.08 -9.03 -19.11
N GLY A 342 -4.42 -8.09 -18.43
CA GLY A 342 -3.54 -7.08 -19.03
C GLY A 342 -2.26 -7.62 -19.65
N GLY A 343 -1.78 -8.80 -19.22
CA GLY A 343 -0.66 -9.47 -19.89
C GLY A 343 -1.00 -10.08 -21.25
N ARG A 344 -2.30 -10.30 -21.55
CA ARG A 344 -2.79 -10.81 -22.85
C ARG A 344 -3.50 -9.76 -23.68
N ILE A 345 -4.04 -8.74 -23.04
CA ILE A 345 -4.83 -7.68 -23.68
C ILE A 345 -4.10 -6.35 -23.44
N PRO A 346 -3.23 -5.91 -24.37
CA PRO A 346 -2.46 -4.68 -24.20
C PRO A 346 -3.31 -3.42 -23.99
N ARG A 347 -4.55 -3.40 -24.49
CA ARG A 347 -5.49 -2.29 -24.27
C ARG A 347 -5.79 -2.04 -22.78
N LEU A 348 -5.66 -3.05 -21.93
CA LEU A 348 -5.86 -2.94 -20.47
C LEU A 348 -4.62 -2.43 -19.72
N GLN A 349 -3.48 -2.21 -20.41
CA GLN A 349 -2.26 -1.68 -19.80
C GLN A 349 -2.36 -0.15 -19.62
N GLN A 350 -3.43 0.29 -18.95
CA GLN A 350 -3.75 1.68 -18.70
C GLN A 350 -3.44 2.05 -17.26
N VAL A 351 -2.72 3.16 -17.06
CA VAL A 351 -2.49 3.69 -15.71
C VAL A 351 -3.73 4.41 -15.16
N SER A 352 -4.54 5.04 -16.01
CA SER A 352 -5.76 5.73 -15.58
C SER A 352 -6.93 4.76 -15.43
N ILE A 353 -7.66 4.85 -14.31
CA ILE A 353 -8.84 4.04 -14.01
C ILE A 353 -9.95 4.30 -15.03
N PHE A 354 -10.09 5.54 -15.50
CA PHE A 354 -11.09 5.91 -16.49
C PHE A 354 -10.80 5.23 -17.83
N LYS A 355 -9.53 5.31 -18.28
CA LYS A 355 -9.09 4.61 -19.50
C LYS A 355 -9.17 3.09 -19.33
N ALA A 356 -8.88 2.57 -18.14
CA ALA A 356 -8.99 1.14 -17.84
C ALA A 356 -10.45 0.67 -17.90
N LEU A 357 -11.40 1.42 -17.33
CA LEU A 357 -12.84 1.15 -17.43
C LEU A 357 -13.31 1.13 -18.88
N ASP A 358 -12.92 2.12 -19.68
CA ASP A 358 -13.25 2.18 -21.11
C ASP A 358 -12.65 0.99 -21.86
N ALA A 359 -11.41 0.59 -21.53
CA ALA A 359 -10.76 -0.57 -22.10
C ALA A 359 -11.47 -1.89 -21.70
N LEU A 360 -11.89 -2.05 -20.45
CA LEU A 360 -12.63 -3.23 -19.96
C LEU A 360 -13.96 -3.39 -20.70
N GLN A 361 -14.70 -2.30 -20.90
CA GLN A 361 -15.95 -2.32 -21.68
C GLN A 361 -15.68 -2.64 -23.15
N SER A 362 -14.67 -2.01 -23.77
CA SER A 362 -14.33 -2.26 -25.19
C SER A 362 -13.87 -3.69 -25.48
N GLN A 363 -13.51 -4.45 -24.43
CA GLN A 363 -13.08 -5.84 -24.50
C GLN A 363 -14.15 -6.82 -23.98
N SER A 364 -15.37 -6.33 -23.73
CA SER A 364 -16.50 -7.13 -23.22
C SER A 364 -16.19 -7.83 -21.88
N LEU A 365 -15.31 -7.24 -21.06
CA LEU A 365 -15.00 -7.73 -19.71
C LEU A 365 -15.91 -7.09 -18.65
N LEU A 366 -16.55 -5.97 -19.01
CA LEU A 366 -17.65 -5.36 -18.26
C LEU A 366 -18.78 -5.04 -19.24
N GLU A 367 -20.02 -5.26 -18.81
CA GLU A 367 -21.17 -4.80 -19.57
C GLU A 367 -21.22 -3.26 -19.59
N PRO A 368 -21.79 -2.64 -20.65
CA PRO A 368 -21.89 -1.18 -20.74
C PRO A 368 -22.53 -0.53 -19.52
N GLN A 369 -23.57 -1.16 -18.97
CA GLN A 369 -24.27 -0.67 -17.77
C GLN A 369 -23.37 -0.73 -16.53
N GLN A 370 -22.60 -1.80 -16.35
CA GLN A 370 -21.69 -1.96 -15.21
C GLN A 370 -20.55 -0.93 -15.28
N GLN A 371 -19.97 -0.71 -16.46
CA GLN A 371 -18.93 0.29 -16.66
C GLN A 371 -19.46 1.70 -16.38
N GLN A 372 -20.63 2.04 -16.91
CA GLN A 372 -21.22 3.36 -16.71
C GLN A 372 -21.51 3.62 -15.23
N GLN A 373 -22.08 2.63 -14.55
CA GLN A 373 -22.40 2.70 -13.12
C GLN A 373 -21.14 2.89 -12.26
N LEU A 374 -20.12 2.03 -12.43
CA LEU A 374 -18.84 2.16 -11.72
C LEU A 374 -18.17 3.51 -11.97
N ARG A 375 -18.19 4.00 -13.22
CA ARG A 375 -17.62 5.31 -13.57
C ARG A 375 -18.34 6.46 -12.86
N GLN A 376 -19.67 6.46 -12.90
CA GLN A 376 -20.48 7.50 -12.28
C GLN A 376 -20.36 7.50 -10.76
N ASP A 377 -20.44 6.31 -10.15
CA ASP A 377 -20.34 6.16 -8.70
C ASP A 377 -18.93 6.53 -8.21
N TYR A 378 -17.87 6.15 -8.94
CA TYR A 378 -16.51 6.59 -8.65
C TYR A 378 -16.38 8.11 -8.73
N LEU A 379 -16.83 8.74 -9.84
CA LEU A 379 -16.75 10.19 -10.00
C LEU A 379 -17.54 10.93 -8.91
N TRP A 380 -18.68 10.39 -8.49
CA TRP A 380 -19.44 10.94 -7.38
C TRP A 380 -18.62 10.94 -6.09
N LEU A 381 -18.05 9.79 -5.70
CA LEU A 381 -17.22 9.71 -4.49
C LEU A 381 -15.98 10.61 -4.58
N ARG A 382 -15.37 10.72 -5.75
CA ARG A 382 -14.23 11.62 -5.99
C ARG A 382 -14.63 13.09 -5.87
N LYS A 383 -15.83 13.47 -6.32
CA LYS A 383 -16.39 14.83 -6.15
C LYS A 383 -16.64 15.17 -4.68
N VAL A 384 -17.24 14.24 -3.94
CA VAL A 384 -17.45 14.40 -2.49
C VAL A 384 -16.10 14.54 -1.78
N GLU A 385 -15.13 13.67 -2.08
CA GLU A 385 -13.78 13.74 -1.51
C GLU A 385 -13.09 15.06 -1.87
N GLN A 386 -13.26 15.56 -3.09
CA GLN A 386 -12.60 16.77 -3.56
C GLN A 386 -13.10 18.00 -2.81
N LEU A 387 -14.42 18.16 -2.67
CA LEU A 387 -14.96 19.27 -1.91
C LEU A 387 -14.61 19.15 -0.43
N LEU A 388 -14.72 17.95 0.15
CA LEU A 388 -14.41 17.70 1.56
C LEU A 388 -12.98 18.14 1.91
N GLN A 389 -12.02 17.78 1.07
CA GLN A 389 -10.62 18.22 1.23
C GLN A 389 -10.46 19.71 0.91
N GLY A 390 -11.20 20.21 -0.10
CA GLY A 390 -11.20 21.60 -0.55
C GLY A 390 -11.83 22.60 0.42
N LEU A 391 -12.57 22.16 1.44
CA LEU A 391 -13.05 23.04 2.50
C LEU A 391 -11.87 23.80 3.11
N ASP A 392 -10.80 23.06 3.47
CA ASP A 392 -9.72 23.62 4.28
C ASP A 392 -8.31 23.08 3.94
N ASP A 393 -8.14 22.42 2.79
CA ASP A 393 -6.91 21.71 2.41
C ASP A 393 -6.49 20.63 3.41
N GLN A 394 -7.47 19.82 3.81
CA GLN A 394 -7.30 18.76 4.81
C GLN A 394 -7.27 17.39 4.14
N GLN A 395 -6.35 16.52 4.57
CA GLN A 395 -6.31 15.14 4.13
C GLN A 395 -7.33 14.31 4.90
N THR A 396 -8.59 14.33 4.44
CA THR A 396 -9.67 13.55 5.03
C THR A 396 -10.47 12.83 3.95
N GLN A 397 -11.01 11.67 4.34
CA GLN A 397 -12.01 10.92 3.59
C GLN A 397 -13.21 10.55 4.48
N THR A 398 -13.30 11.15 5.66
CA THR A 398 -14.39 10.93 6.62
C THR A 398 -15.32 12.12 6.54
N LEU A 399 -16.60 11.88 6.31
CA LEU A 399 -17.62 12.92 6.22
C LEU A 399 -17.73 13.70 7.54
N PRO A 400 -18.01 15.02 7.50
CA PRO A 400 -18.05 15.85 8.69
C PRO A 400 -19.19 15.47 9.64
N ALA A 401 -18.87 15.48 10.93
CA ALA A 401 -19.85 15.34 12.00
C ALA A 401 -20.41 16.70 12.44
N ASP A 402 -19.65 17.78 12.26
CA ASP A 402 -20.04 19.13 12.66
C ASP A 402 -21.02 19.77 11.66
N GLU A 403 -21.97 20.54 12.19
CA GLU A 403 -23.06 21.11 11.41
C GLU A 403 -22.58 22.13 10.36
N LEU A 404 -21.58 22.94 10.70
CA LEU A 404 -21.03 23.96 9.81
C LEU A 404 -20.45 23.34 8.53
N ASN A 405 -19.59 22.33 8.65
CA ASN A 405 -19.02 21.66 7.48
C ASN A 405 -20.05 20.82 6.71
N ARG A 406 -21.09 20.29 7.38
CA ARG A 406 -22.23 19.67 6.68
C ARG A 406 -22.95 20.70 5.81
N GLN A 407 -23.22 21.89 6.32
CA GLN A 407 -23.82 22.98 5.54
C GLN A 407 -22.93 23.40 4.37
N ARG A 408 -21.60 23.49 4.57
CA ARG A 408 -20.64 23.75 3.48
C ARG A 408 -20.69 22.69 2.39
N MET A 409 -20.75 21.40 2.75
CA MET A 409 -20.84 20.29 1.81
C MET A 409 -22.16 20.31 1.03
N VAL A 410 -23.28 20.52 1.71
CA VAL A 410 -24.61 20.66 1.08
C VAL A 410 -24.61 21.82 0.09
N LEU A 411 -24.11 22.98 0.52
CA LEU A 411 -24.01 24.17 -0.32
C LEU A 411 -23.09 23.95 -1.51
N GLY A 412 -21.88 23.42 -1.32
CA GLY A 412 -20.90 23.27 -2.41
C GLY A 412 -21.24 22.15 -3.40
N LEU A 413 -21.94 21.09 -2.98
CA LEU A 413 -22.36 20.01 -3.88
C LEU A 413 -23.74 20.24 -4.50
N GLY A 414 -24.49 21.24 -4.04
CA GLY A 414 -25.79 21.61 -4.60
C GLY A 414 -26.93 20.71 -4.15
N PHE A 415 -26.91 20.29 -2.88
CA PHE A 415 -28.00 19.52 -2.26
C PHE A 415 -28.93 20.44 -1.48
N GLU A 416 -30.15 19.99 -1.17
CA GLU A 416 -31.10 20.76 -0.38
C GLU A 416 -30.85 20.61 1.12
N ASN A 417 -30.37 19.42 1.53
CA ASN A 417 -30.06 19.10 2.91
C ASN A 417 -29.04 17.96 2.98
N TRP A 418 -28.53 17.73 4.18
CA TRP A 418 -27.51 16.71 4.46
C TRP A 418 -28.00 15.28 4.16
N GLN A 419 -29.26 14.96 4.49
CA GLN A 419 -29.82 13.62 4.30
C GLN A 419 -29.82 13.21 2.83
N GLN A 420 -30.24 14.10 1.93
CA GLN A 420 -30.25 13.84 0.49
C GLN A 420 -28.84 13.53 -0.06
N LEU A 421 -27.82 14.23 0.46
CA LEU A 421 -26.42 14.01 0.09
C LEU A 421 -25.91 12.66 0.58
N ILE A 422 -26.24 12.28 1.81
CA ILE A 422 -25.87 10.98 2.39
C ILE A 422 -26.55 9.84 1.65
N ASP A 423 -27.87 9.91 1.44
CA ASP A 423 -28.63 8.87 0.73
C ASP A 423 -28.05 8.63 -0.68
N THR A 424 -27.69 9.70 -1.39
CA THR A 424 -27.07 9.61 -2.72
C THR A 424 -25.70 8.92 -2.66
N THR A 425 -24.91 9.23 -1.63
CA THR A 425 -23.57 8.67 -1.43
C THR A 425 -23.63 7.20 -1.03
N GLU A 426 -24.52 6.84 -0.10
CA GLU A 426 -24.73 5.45 0.31
C GLU A 426 -25.26 4.57 -0.82
N GLN A 427 -26.15 5.10 -1.67
CA GLN A 427 -26.61 4.37 -2.85
C GLN A 427 -25.47 4.09 -3.85
N ALA A 428 -24.59 5.07 -4.10
CA ALA A 428 -23.41 4.87 -4.94
C ALA A 428 -22.47 3.82 -4.35
N MET A 429 -22.18 3.91 -3.04
CA MET A 429 -21.36 2.93 -2.35
C MET A 429 -21.98 1.53 -2.38
N GLY A 430 -23.28 1.40 -2.15
CA GLY A 430 -23.99 0.12 -2.21
C GLY A 430 -23.86 -0.58 -3.57
N ARG A 431 -23.93 0.18 -4.68
CA ARG A 431 -23.72 -0.35 -6.04
C ARG A 431 -22.28 -0.76 -6.29
N ILE A 432 -21.31 0.05 -5.87
CA ILE A 432 -19.89 -0.32 -5.95
C ILE A 432 -19.62 -1.62 -5.19
N HIS A 433 -20.17 -1.75 -3.99
CA HIS A 433 -19.98 -2.92 -3.15
C HIS A 433 -20.53 -4.21 -3.78
N GLN A 434 -21.62 -4.11 -4.55
CA GLN A 434 -22.13 -5.25 -5.32
C GLN A 434 -21.13 -5.71 -6.38
N HIS A 435 -20.52 -4.78 -7.14
CA HIS A 435 -19.47 -5.12 -8.12
C HIS A 435 -18.23 -5.73 -7.45
N PHE A 436 -17.84 -5.20 -6.29
CA PHE A 436 -16.72 -5.73 -5.51
C PHE A 436 -16.98 -7.15 -5.02
N LYS A 437 -18.21 -7.49 -4.61
CA LYS A 437 -18.55 -8.88 -4.24
C LYS A 437 -18.40 -9.83 -5.43
N LEU A 438 -18.79 -9.40 -6.62
CA LEU A 438 -18.75 -10.21 -7.84
C LEU A 438 -17.34 -10.38 -8.42
N VAL A 439 -16.38 -9.48 -8.10
CA VAL A 439 -15.01 -9.59 -8.62
C VAL A 439 -14.24 -10.67 -7.88
N ILE A 440 -13.83 -11.73 -8.60
CA ILE A 440 -13.15 -12.93 -8.08
C ILE A 440 -14.00 -13.70 -7.04
N ASP A 441 -14.39 -14.92 -7.40
CA ASP A 441 -15.13 -15.81 -6.53
C ASP A 441 -14.26 -16.32 -5.36
N GLN A 442 -14.86 -16.39 -4.17
CA GLN A 442 -14.28 -17.11 -3.04
C GLN A 442 -14.45 -18.59 -3.38
N GLY A 443 -13.39 -19.29 -3.80
CA GLY A 443 -13.53 -20.66 -4.32
C GLY A 443 -14.28 -21.60 -3.36
N ASP A 444 -14.84 -22.69 -3.89
CA ASP A 444 -15.76 -23.65 -3.22
C ASP A 444 -15.26 -24.30 -1.91
N ASN A 445 -14.02 -24.04 -1.48
CA ASN A 445 -13.51 -24.37 -0.15
C ASN A 445 -12.99 -23.09 0.50
N PRO A 446 -13.81 -22.34 1.27
CA PRO A 446 -13.29 -21.27 2.10
C PRO A 446 -12.25 -21.88 3.04
N GLU A 447 -11.04 -21.36 2.95
CA GLU A 447 -10.00 -21.70 3.90
C GLU A 447 -10.46 -21.30 5.31
N PRO A 448 -10.20 -22.11 6.36
CA PRO A 448 -10.65 -21.79 7.72
C PRO A 448 -10.24 -20.36 8.10
N GLU A 449 -11.15 -19.60 8.73
CA GLU A 449 -10.91 -18.20 9.10
C GLU A 449 -9.62 -18.03 9.92
N GLU A 450 -9.26 -19.02 10.74
CA GLU A 450 -8.04 -18.99 11.54
C GLU A 450 -6.76 -19.17 10.71
N MET A 451 -6.84 -19.82 9.54
CA MET A 451 -5.71 -19.84 8.58
C MET A 451 -5.52 -18.48 7.91
N VAL A 452 -6.61 -17.78 7.61
CA VAL A 452 -6.58 -16.39 7.10
C VAL A 452 -5.97 -15.46 8.15
N LEU A 453 -6.37 -15.62 9.41
CA LEU A 453 -5.81 -14.88 10.53
C LEU A 453 -4.31 -15.16 10.69
N GLY A 454 -3.90 -16.41 10.65
CA GLY A 454 -2.49 -16.77 10.78
C GLY A 454 -1.60 -16.14 9.71
N ARG A 455 -2.12 -16.01 8.48
CA ARG A 455 -1.46 -15.26 7.39
C ARG A 455 -1.42 -13.76 7.64
N LEU A 456 -2.49 -13.17 8.14
CA LEU A 456 -2.52 -11.76 8.52
C LEU A 456 -1.43 -11.48 9.57
N CYS A 457 -1.37 -12.30 10.62
CA CYS A 457 -0.35 -12.17 11.67
C CYS A 457 1.09 -12.32 11.13
N TRP A 458 1.30 -13.18 10.13
CA TRP A 458 2.62 -13.38 9.54
C TRP A 458 3.04 -12.23 8.62
N ASP A 459 2.16 -11.74 7.75
CA ASP A 459 2.54 -10.79 6.69
C ASP A 459 2.32 -9.33 7.05
N SER A 460 1.49 -9.05 8.06
CA SER A 460 1.20 -7.70 8.51
C SER A 460 2.41 -7.05 9.19
N GLU A 461 2.60 -5.75 8.93
CA GLU A 461 3.53 -4.87 9.67
C GLU A 461 2.79 -4.00 10.71
N LEU A 462 1.50 -4.26 10.92
CA LEU A 462 0.70 -3.54 11.93
C LEU A 462 1.25 -3.78 13.35
N PRO A 463 1.02 -2.84 14.29
CA PRO A 463 1.29 -3.04 15.72
C PRO A 463 0.68 -4.34 16.25
N SER A 464 1.33 -4.98 17.23
CA SER A 464 0.85 -6.26 17.78
C SER A 464 -0.46 -6.10 18.57
N GLU A 465 -0.66 -4.93 19.17
CA GLU A 465 -1.90 -4.52 19.84
C GLU A 465 -3.10 -4.58 18.90
N ASP A 466 -2.92 -4.13 17.65
CA ASP A 466 -3.96 -4.11 16.62
C ASP A 466 -4.34 -5.51 16.12
N LEU A 467 -3.40 -6.45 16.15
CA LEU A 467 -3.62 -7.82 15.70
C LEU A 467 -4.14 -8.72 16.82
N ALA A 468 -3.90 -8.34 18.07
CA ALA A 468 -4.32 -9.11 19.25
C ALA A 468 -5.84 -9.23 19.39
N GLU A 469 -6.59 -8.23 18.90
CA GLU A 469 -8.06 -8.22 18.88
C GLU A 469 -8.69 -9.38 18.08
N HIS A 470 -7.90 -10.07 17.25
CA HIS A 470 -8.37 -11.16 16.42
C HIS A 470 -8.02 -12.55 16.98
N LEU A 471 -7.20 -12.63 18.04
CA LEU A 471 -6.79 -13.87 18.67
C LEU A 471 -7.76 -14.24 19.79
N ASP A 472 -9.00 -14.54 19.43
CA ASP A 472 -10.15 -14.68 20.37
C ASP A 472 -10.00 -15.81 21.41
N TRP A 473 -9.02 -16.70 21.25
CA TRP A 473 -8.73 -17.76 22.21
C TRP A 473 -7.75 -17.34 23.31
N LEU A 474 -7.21 -16.12 23.26
CA LEU A 474 -6.25 -15.58 24.23
C LEU A 474 -6.75 -14.25 24.83
N ALA A 475 -6.29 -13.96 26.04
CA ALA A 475 -6.41 -12.61 26.59
C ALA A 475 -5.52 -11.63 25.81
N THR A 476 -5.92 -10.35 25.72
CA THR A 476 -5.24 -9.33 24.91
C THR A 476 -3.74 -9.24 25.19
N ASP A 477 -3.31 -9.23 26.45
CA ASP A 477 -1.89 -9.15 26.81
C ASP A 477 -1.09 -10.36 26.32
N GLU A 478 -1.69 -11.56 26.38
CA GLU A 478 -1.06 -12.80 25.93
C GLU A 478 -1.04 -12.92 24.41
N ALA A 479 -2.10 -12.45 23.75
CA ALA A 479 -2.18 -12.32 22.29
C ALA A 479 -1.08 -11.38 21.75
N VAL A 480 -0.86 -10.23 22.40
CA VAL A 480 0.25 -9.32 22.06
C VAL A 480 1.60 -10.02 22.21
N GLN A 481 1.84 -10.73 23.31
CA GLN A 481 3.09 -11.47 23.52
C GLN A 481 3.32 -12.55 22.45
N LEU A 482 2.28 -13.28 22.07
CA LEU A 482 2.33 -14.27 21.00
C LEU A 482 2.77 -13.63 19.68
N LEU A 483 2.18 -12.49 19.33
CA LEU A 483 2.48 -11.76 18.10
C LEU A 483 3.90 -11.17 18.10
N GLU A 484 4.38 -10.67 19.24
CA GLU A 484 5.77 -10.22 19.38
C GLU A 484 6.77 -11.36 19.18
N HIS A 485 6.51 -12.55 19.73
CA HIS A 485 7.33 -13.73 19.46
C HIS A 485 7.36 -14.11 17.98
N LEU A 486 6.22 -13.99 17.29
CA LEU A 486 6.11 -14.26 15.86
C LEU A 486 6.90 -13.25 15.02
N LYS A 487 6.77 -11.96 15.33
CA LYS A 487 7.52 -10.88 14.67
C LYS A 487 9.02 -11.03 14.87
N GLN A 488 9.45 -11.31 16.10
CA GLN A 488 10.86 -11.56 16.40
C GLN A 488 11.39 -12.74 15.59
N PHE A 489 10.63 -13.84 15.48
CA PHE A 489 11.02 -14.98 14.66
C PHE A 489 11.12 -14.62 13.17
N LYS A 490 10.18 -13.84 12.62
CA LYS A 490 10.25 -13.35 11.23
C LYS A 490 11.53 -12.55 10.99
N GLN A 491 11.91 -11.67 11.90
CA GLN A 491 13.17 -10.91 11.83
C GLN A 491 14.40 -11.83 11.94
N ASP A 492 14.37 -12.84 12.82
CA ASP A 492 15.45 -13.83 12.94
C ASP A 492 15.66 -14.58 11.61
N CYS A 493 14.57 -14.95 10.92
CA CYS A 493 14.59 -15.60 9.61
C CYS A 493 15.15 -14.71 8.50
N GLN A 494 14.96 -13.39 8.58
CA GLN A 494 15.51 -12.44 7.61
C GLN A 494 17.04 -12.26 7.78
N LYS A 495 17.53 -12.29 9.03
CA LYS A 495 18.96 -12.16 9.35
C LYS A 495 19.75 -13.43 9.03
N ARG A 496 19.12 -14.60 9.16
CA ARG A 496 19.70 -15.88 8.77
C ARG A 496 19.52 -16.08 7.26
N SER A 497 20.48 -16.72 6.57
CA SER A 497 20.39 -16.98 5.13
C SER A 497 19.36 -18.09 4.82
N VAL A 498 18.09 -17.85 5.13
CA VAL A 498 16.97 -18.69 4.73
C VAL A 498 16.76 -18.45 3.25
N GLY A 499 17.15 -19.44 2.43
CA GLY A 499 16.99 -19.36 0.99
C GLY A 499 15.52 -19.19 0.57
N PRO A 500 15.24 -18.82 -0.69
CA PRO A 500 13.89 -18.51 -1.18
C PRO A 500 12.88 -19.61 -0.86
N ARG A 501 13.27 -20.88 -1.07
CA ARG A 501 12.45 -22.06 -0.78
C ARG A 501 12.05 -22.19 0.69
N GLY A 502 12.96 -21.88 1.62
CA GLY A 502 12.66 -21.92 3.06
C GLY A 502 11.65 -20.85 3.47
N ARG A 503 11.70 -19.67 2.83
CA ARG A 503 10.74 -18.59 3.08
C ARG A 503 9.34 -18.95 2.59
N GLU A 504 9.22 -19.49 1.38
CA GLU A 504 7.95 -19.99 0.85
C GLU A 504 7.31 -21.04 1.77
N LEU A 505 8.12 -21.95 2.33
CA LEU A 505 7.63 -22.98 3.23
C LEU A 505 7.17 -22.41 4.58
N LEU A 506 7.85 -21.40 5.11
CA LEU A 506 7.42 -20.71 6.33
C LEU A 506 6.13 -19.92 6.12
N GLU A 507 5.98 -19.25 4.97
CA GLU A 507 4.75 -18.54 4.59
C GLU A 507 3.55 -19.48 4.54
N LYS A 508 3.76 -20.75 4.17
CA LYS A 508 2.74 -21.79 4.27
C LYS A 508 2.56 -22.30 5.70
N LEU A 509 3.64 -22.63 6.40
CA LEU A 509 3.63 -23.30 7.71
C LEU A 509 3.07 -22.46 8.86
N ILE A 510 3.43 -21.18 8.93
CA ILE A 510 3.06 -20.31 10.05
C ILE A 510 1.53 -20.18 10.20
N PRO A 511 0.76 -19.96 9.11
CA PRO A 511 -0.69 -20.00 9.18
C PRO A 511 -1.26 -21.29 9.76
N PHE A 512 -0.74 -22.45 9.33
CA PHE A 512 -1.16 -23.75 9.88
C PHE A 512 -0.79 -23.88 11.36
N LEU A 513 0.39 -23.41 11.77
CA LEU A 513 0.81 -23.40 13.17
C LEU A 513 -0.14 -22.57 14.04
N LEU A 514 -0.49 -21.36 13.60
CA LEU A 514 -1.42 -20.50 14.34
C LEU A 514 -2.83 -21.10 14.40
N HIS A 515 -3.30 -21.71 13.32
CA HIS A 515 -4.56 -22.46 13.32
C HIS A 515 -4.53 -23.62 14.33
N GLN A 516 -3.43 -24.39 14.41
CA GLN A 516 -3.30 -25.48 15.39
C GLN A 516 -3.21 -24.96 16.83
N LEU A 517 -2.54 -23.83 17.05
CA LEU A 517 -2.50 -23.17 18.36
C LEU A 517 -3.89 -22.71 18.79
N ALA A 518 -4.67 -22.10 17.89
CA ALA A 518 -6.06 -21.71 18.17
C ALA A 518 -6.92 -22.92 18.54
N LYS A 519 -6.83 -24.00 17.74
CA LYS A 519 -7.59 -25.24 17.97
C LYS A 519 -7.25 -25.92 19.29
N GLN A 520 -6.00 -25.84 19.73
CA GLN A 520 -5.52 -26.43 20.99
C GLN A 520 -5.50 -25.43 22.16
N GLN A 521 -6.04 -24.22 21.99
CA GLN A 521 -5.96 -23.13 22.96
C GLN A 521 -4.53 -22.92 23.51
N GLY A 522 -3.56 -22.91 22.60
CA GLY A 522 -2.14 -22.76 22.90
C GLY A 522 -1.78 -21.34 23.32
N SER A 523 -1.01 -21.23 24.41
CA SER A 523 -0.47 -19.97 24.95
C SER A 523 0.70 -19.41 24.14
N ALA A 524 1.08 -18.17 24.43
CA ALA A 524 2.29 -17.55 23.87
C ALA A 524 3.56 -18.37 24.14
N LEU A 525 3.60 -19.09 25.27
CA LEU A 525 4.70 -19.99 25.64
C LEU A 525 4.79 -21.22 24.71
N VAL A 526 3.65 -21.77 24.28
CA VAL A 526 3.64 -22.91 23.35
C VAL A 526 4.17 -22.48 21.99
N LEU A 527 3.77 -21.31 21.49
CA LEU A 527 4.35 -20.74 20.27
C LEU A 527 5.87 -20.59 20.42
N GLN A 528 6.35 -20.01 21.53
CA GLN A 528 7.78 -19.82 21.77
C GLN A 528 8.56 -21.14 21.71
N ARG A 529 8.01 -22.22 22.28
CA ARG A 529 8.59 -23.57 22.22
C ARG A 529 8.66 -24.11 20.79
N VAL A 530 7.58 -24.02 20.03
CA VAL A 530 7.55 -24.48 18.62
C VAL A 530 8.51 -23.66 17.76
N LEU A 531 8.53 -22.32 17.93
CA LEU A 531 9.48 -21.45 17.23
C LEU A 531 10.94 -21.76 17.63
N GLY A 532 11.18 -22.23 18.85
CA GLY A 532 12.47 -22.77 19.28
C GLY A 532 12.94 -23.93 18.40
N VAL A 533 12.05 -24.86 18.07
CA VAL A 533 12.32 -25.95 17.12
C VAL A 533 12.55 -25.40 15.71
N PHE A 534 11.66 -24.52 15.24
CA PHE A 534 11.77 -23.94 13.89
C PHE A 534 13.10 -23.22 13.67
N ARG A 535 13.61 -22.48 14.67
CA ARG A 535 14.92 -21.81 14.60
C ARG A 535 16.09 -22.78 14.36
N GLN A 536 15.98 -24.05 14.77
CA GLN A 536 17.02 -25.06 14.56
C GLN A 536 16.95 -25.72 13.17
N ILE A 537 15.77 -25.69 12.54
CA ILE A 537 15.54 -26.33 11.23
C ILE A 537 15.40 -25.34 10.08
N VAL A 538 15.33 -24.03 10.34
CA VAL A 538 15.01 -23.02 9.33
C VAL A 538 15.95 -22.99 8.12
N SER A 539 17.20 -23.44 8.27
CA SER A 539 18.19 -23.56 7.19
C SER A 539 18.15 -24.91 6.46
N ARG A 540 17.31 -25.85 6.90
CA ARG A 540 17.19 -27.22 6.40
C ARG A 540 15.80 -27.43 5.81
N THR A 541 15.65 -27.12 4.52
CA THR A 541 14.35 -27.11 3.83
C THR A 541 13.59 -28.44 3.93
N ALA A 542 14.29 -29.58 3.97
CA ALA A 542 13.66 -30.90 4.08
C ALA A 542 12.75 -31.05 5.32
N TYR A 543 13.14 -30.50 6.48
CA TYR A 543 12.31 -30.57 7.69
C TYR A 543 11.11 -29.62 7.63
N LEU A 544 11.27 -28.46 6.98
CA LEU A 544 10.15 -27.55 6.74
C LEU A 544 9.16 -28.18 5.76
N GLU A 545 9.64 -28.82 4.69
CA GLU A 545 8.82 -29.55 3.73
C GLU A 545 8.07 -30.70 4.40
N LEU A 546 8.73 -31.48 5.27
CA LEU A 546 8.09 -32.54 6.04
C LEU A 546 6.89 -31.99 6.84
N LEU A 547 7.08 -30.90 7.57
CA LEU A 547 6.01 -30.31 8.39
C LEU A 547 4.91 -29.67 7.52
N SER A 548 5.25 -29.13 6.36
CA SER A 548 4.27 -28.46 5.48
C SER A 548 3.40 -29.47 4.74
N GLU A 549 3.99 -30.57 4.31
CA GLU A 549 3.30 -31.64 3.57
C GLU A 549 2.58 -32.63 4.51
N ASN A 550 2.93 -32.66 5.80
CA ASN A 550 2.32 -33.54 6.80
C ASN A 550 1.67 -32.74 7.96
N PRO A 551 0.46 -32.18 7.78
CA PRO A 551 -0.27 -31.48 8.84
C PRO A 551 -0.43 -32.27 10.16
N PRO A 552 -0.62 -33.61 10.15
CA PRO A 552 -0.63 -34.40 11.39
C PRO A 552 0.67 -34.28 12.18
N ALA A 553 1.84 -34.24 11.53
CA ALA A 553 3.13 -34.11 12.20
C ALA A 553 3.26 -32.75 12.91
N LEU A 554 2.83 -31.66 12.25
CA LEU A 554 2.78 -30.34 12.87
C LEU A 554 1.81 -30.31 14.06
N GLN A 555 0.66 -30.95 13.96
CA GLN A 555 -0.29 -31.08 15.06
C GLN A 555 0.34 -31.80 16.26
N GLN A 556 1.08 -32.90 16.03
CA GLN A 556 1.80 -33.62 17.09
C GLN A 556 2.89 -32.75 17.71
N LEU A 557 3.66 -32.03 16.89
CA LEU A 557 4.68 -31.09 17.38
C LEU A 557 4.08 -30.04 18.33
N VAL A 558 2.97 -29.41 17.93
CA VAL A 558 2.27 -28.41 18.76
C VAL A 558 1.79 -29.03 20.05
N MET A 559 1.18 -30.23 19.99
CA MET A 559 0.65 -30.92 21.16
C MET A 559 1.75 -31.32 22.15
N LEU A 560 2.87 -31.88 21.68
CA LEU A 560 4.01 -32.24 22.52
C LEU A 560 4.64 -30.99 23.18
N CYS A 561 4.80 -29.91 22.42
CA CYS A 561 5.28 -28.62 22.94
C CYS A 561 4.32 -27.99 23.96
N HIS A 562 3.01 -28.20 23.79
CA HIS A 562 2.00 -27.78 24.74
C HIS A 562 2.15 -28.53 26.06
N LYS A 563 2.32 -29.85 26.00
CA LYS A 563 2.38 -30.73 27.17
C LYS A 563 3.72 -30.71 27.91
N SER A 564 4.86 -30.49 27.23
CA SER A 564 6.19 -30.55 27.86
C SER A 564 7.23 -29.63 27.24
N GLY A 565 7.83 -28.78 28.08
CA GLY A 565 8.98 -27.96 27.69
C GLY A 565 10.23 -28.81 27.39
N TRP A 566 10.42 -29.92 28.11
CA TRP A 566 11.54 -30.82 27.86
C TRP A 566 11.46 -31.46 26.47
N LEU A 567 10.26 -31.88 26.05
CA LEU A 567 10.05 -32.42 24.70
C LEU A 567 10.33 -31.38 23.61
N ALA A 568 9.92 -30.13 23.83
CA ALA A 568 10.23 -29.04 22.92
C ALA A 568 11.75 -28.82 22.76
N GLU A 569 12.48 -28.79 23.89
CA GLU A 569 13.95 -28.69 23.88
C GLU A 569 14.62 -29.90 23.23
N HIS A 570 14.07 -31.10 23.46
CA HIS A 570 14.58 -32.34 22.88
C HIS A 570 14.43 -32.37 21.36
N LEU A 571 13.26 -32.02 20.84
CA LEU A 571 12.99 -31.91 19.40
C LEU A 571 13.80 -30.80 18.73
N ALA A 572 14.01 -29.68 19.42
CA ALA A 572 14.90 -28.61 18.93
C ALA A 572 16.36 -29.07 18.85
N ARG A 573 16.82 -29.83 19.84
CA ARG A 573 18.21 -30.36 19.88
C ARG A 573 18.45 -31.47 18.87
N TYR A 574 17.44 -32.29 18.58
CA TYR A 574 17.54 -33.43 17.67
C TYR A 574 16.45 -33.39 16.58
N PRO A 575 16.56 -32.53 15.55
CA PRO A 575 15.53 -32.37 14.52
C PRO A 575 15.17 -33.61 13.70
N LEU A 576 16.06 -34.61 13.62
CA LEU A 576 15.76 -35.90 12.97
C LEU A 576 14.53 -36.60 13.58
N LEU A 577 14.21 -36.28 14.83
CA LEU A 577 13.05 -36.82 15.53
C LEU A 577 11.71 -36.31 14.98
N LEU A 578 11.71 -35.28 14.13
CA LEU A 578 10.49 -34.83 13.45
C LEU A 578 9.90 -35.92 12.55
N ASP A 579 10.73 -36.85 12.05
CA ASP A 579 10.29 -37.98 11.24
C ASP A 579 9.36 -38.92 12.05
N GLU A 580 9.60 -39.05 13.34
CA GLU A 580 8.78 -39.85 14.26
C GLU A 580 7.38 -39.26 14.46
N LEU A 581 7.16 -37.99 14.12
CA LEU A 581 5.87 -37.31 14.26
C LEU A 581 4.93 -37.58 13.07
N ILE A 582 5.43 -38.14 11.96
CA ILE A 582 4.64 -38.40 10.76
C ILE A 582 3.56 -39.47 11.02
N ASP A 583 3.89 -40.49 11.81
CA ASP A 583 2.99 -41.59 12.13
C ASP A 583 2.64 -41.59 13.63
N PRO A 584 1.51 -40.99 14.03
CA PRO A 584 1.07 -40.95 15.43
C PRO A 584 0.93 -42.35 16.03
N SER A 585 0.58 -43.37 15.24
CA SER A 585 0.37 -44.72 15.78
C SER A 585 1.67 -45.32 16.31
N GLN A 586 2.79 -45.07 15.63
CA GLN A 586 4.11 -45.54 16.04
C GLN A 586 4.73 -44.66 17.14
N LEU A 587 4.42 -43.37 17.15
CA LEU A 587 4.92 -42.42 18.15
C LEU A 587 4.51 -42.81 19.57
N TYR A 588 3.28 -43.28 19.73
CA TYR A 588 2.73 -43.66 21.04
C TYR A 588 2.90 -45.14 21.40
N GLN A 589 3.40 -45.96 20.47
CA GLN A 589 3.62 -47.37 20.71
C GLN A 589 4.99 -47.60 21.37
N VAL A 590 4.99 -47.70 22.70
CA VAL A 590 6.20 -48.05 23.47
C VAL A 590 6.48 -49.55 23.33
N PRO A 591 7.68 -49.97 22.89
CA PRO A 591 8.05 -51.39 22.87
C PRO A 591 8.09 -51.98 24.28
N ASP A 592 7.77 -53.27 24.40
CA ASP A 592 8.04 -54.01 25.62
C ASP A 592 9.55 -54.08 25.88
N SER A 593 9.95 -54.22 27.15
CA SER A 593 11.37 -54.29 27.55
C SER A 593 12.16 -55.38 26.82
N THR A 594 11.49 -56.45 26.37
CA THR A 594 12.06 -57.55 25.58
C THR A 594 12.30 -57.21 24.11
N ASP A 595 11.58 -56.23 23.56
CA ASP A 595 11.52 -55.95 22.12
C ASP A 595 12.57 -54.94 21.66
N TYR A 596 13.14 -54.15 22.56
CA TYR A 596 14.16 -53.14 22.23
C TYR A 596 15.36 -53.75 21.51
N ARG A 597 15.78 -54.95 21.91
CA ARG A 597 16.93 -55.63 21.28
C ARG A 597 16.64 -55.99 19.83
N ASP A 598 15.42 -56.46 19.55
CA ASP A 598 15.04 -56.88 18.21
C ASP A 598 14.76 -55.69 17.30
N LYS A 599 14.12 -54.62 17.81
CA LYS A 599 13.97 -53.36 17.08
C LYS A 599 15.32 -52.72 16.75
N LEU A 600 16.26 -52.72 17.70
CA LEU A 600 17.59 -52.20 17.47
C LEU A 600 18.33 -53.02 16.40
N ARG A 601 18.25 -54.36 16.47
CA ARG A 601 18.80 -55.23 15.41
C ARG A 601 18.23 -54.89 14.04
N GLN A 602 16.92 -54.68 13.94
CA GLN A 602 16.28 -54.31 12.67
C GLN A 602 16.82 -52.98 12.12
N SER A 603 16.97 -51.95 12.96
CA SER A 603 17.58 -50.68 12.54
C SER A 603 19.03 -50.84 12.07
N MET A 604 19.79 -51.75 12.70
CA MET A 604 21.19 -52.00 12.35
C MET A 604 21.38 -52.86 11.09
N LEU A 605 20.35 -53.54 10.56
CA LEU A 605 20.46 -54.40 9.36
C LEU A 605 20.93 -53.64 8.11
N ARG A 606 20.68 -52.33 8.06
CA ARG A 606 21.04 -51.46 6.93
C ARG A 606 22.38 -50.74 7.12
N VAL A 607 23.07 -50.98 8.24
CA VAL A 607 24.31 -50.29 8.60
C VAL A 607 25.51 -51.21 8.30
N PRO A 608 26.49 -50.77 7.49
CA PRO A 608 27.72 -51.54 7.25
C PRO A 608 28.48 -51.87 8.54
N THR A 609 28.93 -53.12 8.67
CA THR A 609 29.62 -53.60 9.88
C THR A 609 31.04 -53.03 10.06
N ASP A 610 31.59 -52.47 8.99
CA ASP A 610 32.92 -51.87 8.88
C ASP A 610 32.93 -50.34 9.10
N ASP A 611 31.77 -49.69 9.10
CA ASP A 611 31.64 -48.25 9.37
C ASP A 611 31.24 -47.99 10.84
N LEU A 612 32.24 -47.79 11.69
CA LEU A 612 32.04 -47.53 13.13
C LEU A 612 31.30 -46.21 13.39
N GLU A 613 31.52 -45.19 12.56
CA GLU A 613 30.92 -43.87 12.77
C GLU A 613 29.41 -43.91 12.53
N LEU A 614 29.00 -44.53 11.43
CA LEU A 614 27.59 -44.72 11.11
C LEU A 614 26.89 -45.62 12.12
N GLN A 615 27.56 -46.67 12.63
CA GLN A 615 27.03 -47.48 13.73
C GLN A 615 26.77 -46.65 14.98
N MET A 616 27.73 -45.84 15.41
CA MET A 616 27.56 -44.97 16.57
C MET A 616 26.44 -43.95 16.37
N GLU A 617 26.29 -43.42 15.16
CA GLU A 617 25.21 -42.51 14.81
C GLU A 617 23.84 -43.19 14.92
N VAL A 618 23.66 -44.35 14.29
CA VAL A 618 22.38 -45.09 14.34
C VAL A 618 22.01 -45.52 15.76
N LEU A 619 22.98 -45.94 16.58
CA LEU A 619 22.74 -46.21 18.01
C LEU A 619 22.23 -44.99 18.77
N ARG A 620 22.81 -43.81 18.50
CA ARG A 620 22.36 -42.55 19.11
C ARG A 620 20.97 -42.17 18.63
N GLN A 621 20.72 -42.22 17.32
CA GLN A 621 19.41 -41.93 16.73
C GLN A 621 18.32 -42.84 17.30
N PHE A 622 18.59 -44.15 17.37
CA PHE A 622 17.68 -45.12 17.97
C PHE A 622 17.36 -44.77 19.43
N LYS A 623 18.39 -44.47 20.25
CA LYS A 623 18.18 -44.04 21.64
C LYS A 623 17.28 -42.81 21.72
N GLN A 624 17.55 -41.76 20.94
CA GLN A 624 16.75 -40.53 20.97
C GLN A 624 15.29 -40.79 20.56
N ALA A 625 15.07 -41.59 19.50
CA ALA A 625 13.73 -41.96 19.06
C ALA A 625 12.94 -42.72 20.15
N GLN A 626 13.59 -43.67 20.82
CA GLN A 626 12.93 -44.38 21.92
C GLN A 626 12.65 -43.48 23.13
N GLN A 627 13.56 -42.56 23.46
CA GLN A 627 13.33 -41.58 24.53
C GLN A 627 12.15 -40.66 24.22
N LEU A 628 12.01 -40.22 22.96
CA LEU A 628 10.85 -39.46 22.50
C LEU A 628 9.56 -40.26 22.66
N ARG A 629 9.51 -41.50 22.17
CA ARG A 629 8.30 -42.35 22.23
C ARG A 629 7.86 -42.62 23.65
N ILE A 630 8.79 -42.94 24.55
CA ILE A 630 8.50 -43.16 25.98
C ILE A 630 7.91 -41.88 26.59
N ALA A 631 8.57 -40.74 26.41
CA ALA A 631 8.12 -39.48 26.97
C ALA A 631 6.78 -39.02 26.38
N ALA A 632 6.55 -39.24 25.07
CA ALA A 632 5.30 -38.93 24.40
C ALA A 632 4.13 -39.79 24.91
N ALA A 633 4.37 -41.10 25.16
CA ALA A 633 3.36 -42.01 25.70
C ALA A 633 3.03 -41.75 27.18
N ASP A 634 4.04 -41.43 27.99
CA ASP A 634 3.89 -41.02 29.40
C ASP A 634 3.02 -39.76 29.50
N ILE A 635 3.41 -38.70 28.77
CA ILE A 635 2.73 -37.41 28.81
C ILE A 635 1.29 -37.44 28.25
N THR A 636 0.99 -38.40 27.36
CA THR A 636 -0.37 -38.59 26.83
C THR A 636 -1.20 -39.60 27.63
N GLY A 637 -0.65 -40.17 28.71
CA GLY A 637 -1.34 -41.11 29.61
C GLY A 637 -1.56 -42.50 29.01
N ILE A 638 -0.79 -42.87 27.98
CA ILE A 638 -0.80 -44.19 27.36
C ILE A 638 0.10 -45.16 28.13
N LEU A 639 1.19 -44.65 28.71
CA LEU A 639 2.02 -45.37 29.66
C LEU A 639 1.58 -45.00 31.09
N PRO A 640 1.32 -45.99 31.97
CA PRO A 640 0.77 -45.75 33.31
C PRO A 640 1.73 -45.10 34.30
#